data_AF-A0A938GRD6-F1
#
_entry.id   AF-A0A938GRD6-F1
#
_cell.length_a   1.000
_cell.length_b   1.000
_cell.length_c   1.000
_cell.angle_alpha   90.00
_cell.angle_beta   90.00
_cell.angle_gamma   90.00
#
_symmetry.space_group_name_H-M   'P 1'
#
loop_
_entity.id
_entity.type
_entity.pdbx_description
1 polymer ?
#
loop_
_entity_poly.entity_id
_entity_poly.type
_entity_poly.pdbx_seq_one_letter_code
_entity_poly.pdbx_strand_id
1 'polypeptide(L)'
;MFYASIPDRPSTGDEAVWLPLVPMRRRLLSVAVFWMLVAMSPSSHGQNTLYLTEFMAANETSFKDPDGEFSDWIEIHNAGPSPVMLEGYSLTDDLADPGKWRFPATNIASRGYLIVFASGKDRRLPGQALHTNFKLDRDGEYLALLKPDGVSVLTEYRPTFPPQQPDVSFGLAVETEASKALVALETPARVLIPINDTVGSQWVQKDFDDSAWTPVTSTIKYDTGTTFDPVPGTDIQSLMLTKGSSAYLRISFEGGDLSAFNDLQLTLRYDDGIVAYFNGEEIGRRNAPALPAWNSVAPIARLNNAVALVPEFISLSTKLSTIQQGSNILAFHGLNKTKFDPDFLLSTELIASRRRVLADVTRFFSSPTPATANSPGSPDQAESPRFSIQSGVYTNQLRLSLSVTSANAVIRYTLDRKEPTLASPVYSQPIEITNSTLIRARSFDPGFLPSPVAAGTYVILTPDVLNFTSDLPIVLVDNFGARSVPEALQQAVIAIYEPVYGRSSIVSAPDILTRATLKDRGSSTAGQPKQNLAVETIEDETRARNIAPFGMPAESDWILYAPLEWDRALFRNPFIYQLSNEMGRYAVRTRLVEVFLNGSGPLGRDDYNGVYVWMEKLKQGPDRINVAALEPGDTKAPEVTGGYIFKIDRPDPADTGFSAGGQELKWVYPKEEEIKQPQRAPQSAYLTGYLNSFAAALPTQTFPSRSGNYAQFMDVDATIDFHILNLLSLNVDALVLSTFLYKDRNAP
;
A
#
# COMPACT_ATOMS: atom_id res chain seq x y z
N MET A 1 23.07 54.61 -14.53
CA MET A 1 22.98 55.89 -13.81
C MET A 1 23.62 55.65 -12.45
N PHE A 2 24.80 56.24 -12.21
CA PHE A 2 25.69 56.25 -11.00
C PHE A 2 26.16 54.88 -10.44
N TYR A 3 27.42 54.37 -10.56
CA TYR A 3 28.78 54.85 -10.17
C TYR A 3 28.87 55.26 -8.68
N ALA A 4 29.84 54.89 -7.81
CA ALA A 4 31.22 54.38 -7.93
C ALA A 4 31.69 53.81 -6.54
N SER A 5 32.54 52.77 -6.44
CA SER A 5 34.02 52.74 -6.25
C SER A 5 34.57 52.64 -4.81
N ILE A 6 35.35 51.56 -4.60
CA ILE A 6 36.40 51.17 -3.62
C ILE A 6 37.53 52.28 -3.57
N PRO A 7 38.39 52.51 -2.51
CA PRO A 7 39.41 51.55 -2.03
C PRO A 7 40.07 51.63 -0.61
N ASP A 8 40.71 50.50 -0.26
CA ASP A 8 41.99 50.21 0.46
C ASP A 8 42.41 50.74 1.88
N ARG A 9 43.05 49.78 2.61
CA ARG A 9 43.94 49.70 3.82
C ARG A 9 44.88 50.91 4.16
N PRO A 10 45.71 50.98 5.25
CA PRO A 10 46.24 49.94 6.20
C PRO A 10 46.54 50.30 7.72
N SER A 11 46.85 49.26 8.52
CA SER A 11 47.93 49.09 9.55
C SER A 11 48.01 49.77 10.96
N THR A 12 48.48 48.93 11.91
CA THR A 12 49.43 49.13 13.06
C THR A 12 48.96 49.32 14.53
N GLY A 13 49.68 48.64 15.44
CA GLY A 13 49.85 48.94 16.89
C GLY A 13 49.26 47.89 17.85
N ASP A 14 49.96 46.80 18.21
CA ASP A 14 50.92 46.64 19.33
C ASP A 14 50.43 47.07 20.72
N GLU A 15 50.26 46.10 21.65
CA GLU A 15 50.96 46.08 22.94
C GLU A 15 50.88 44.71 23.63
N ALA A 16 52.03 44.25 24.13
CA ALA A 16 52.28 42.98 24.77
C ALA A 16 52.70 43.20 26.23
N VAL A 17 52.32 42.30 27.16
CA VAL A 17 52.93 42.22 28.51
C VAL A 17 53.06 40.76 28.99
N TRP A 18 54.28 40.24 28.84
CA TRP A 18 55.13 39.45 29.77
C TRP A 18 54.80 37.99 30.23
N LEU A 19 55.66 37.08 29.73
CA LEU A 19 56.13 35.81 30.31
C LEU A 19 57.01 36.05 31.57
N PRO A 20 57.34 35.02 32.40
CA PRO A 20 58.51 34.18 32.11
C PRO A 20 58.40 32.68 32.47
N LEU A 21 59.08 31.89 31.64
CA LEU A 21 59.48 30.49 31.84
C LEU A 21 60.73 30.36 32.75
N VAL A 22 61.01 29.08 33.09
CA VAL A 22 62.33 28.39 33.19
C VAL A 22 62.79 28.01 34.63
N PRO A 23 63.57 26.91 34.91
CA PRO A 23 63.89 25.65 34.20
C PRO A 23 63.66 24.36 35.03
N MET A 24 63.75 23.19 34.38
CA MET A 24 63.90 21.88 35.01
C MET A 24 65.34 21.34 34.83
N ARG A 25 66.01 20.92 35.92
CA ARG A 25 67.30 20.18 35.93
C ARG A 25 67.09 18.74 36.39
N ARG A 26 67.79 17.80 35.75
CA ARG A 26 67.86 16.35 36.06
C ARG A 26 68.57 16.05 37.39
N ARG A 27 68.11 15.01 38.13
CA ARG A 27 68.92 13.96 38.78
C ARG A 27 68.07 12.75 39.20
N LEU A 28 68.73 11.60 39.29
CA LEU A 28 68.27 10.20 39.33
C LEU A 28 67.95 9.64 40.75
N LEU A 29 67.30 8.46 40.74
CA LEU A 29 67.28 7.32 41.69
C LEU A 29 66.10 7.13 42.71
N SER A 30 65.35 6.03 42.47
CA SER A 30 64.97 4.93 43.41
C SER A 30 63.68 4.94 44.27
N VAL A 31 62.78 4.01 43.89
CA VAL A 31 62.01 3.02 44.70
C VAL A 31 60.97 3.51 45.73
N ALA A 32 59.68 3.29 45.44
CA ALA A 32 58.72 2.45 46.20
C ALA A 32 57.24 2.94 46.08
N VAL A 33 56.42 2.09 45.43
CA VAL A 33 55.06 1.67 45.81
C VAL A 33 54.07 2.71 46.38
N PHE A 34 53.03 3.04 45.61
CA PHE A 34 51.64 2.81 46.05
C PHE A 34 50.67 2.82 44.88
N TRP A 35 49.89 1.75 44.75
CA TRP A 35 48.79 1.58 43.81
C TRP A 35 47.61 2.47 44.21
N MET A 36 47.07 3.24 43.26
CA MET A 36 45.65 3.58 43.26
C MET A 36 45.17 3.80 41.82
N LEU A 37 44.15 3.02 41.45
CA LEU A 37 43.51 3.01 40.15
C LEU A 37 42.99 4.39 39.76
N VAL A 38 43.43 4.89 38.61
CA VAL A 38 42.60 5.69 37.71
C VAL A 38 42.57 4.94 36.39
N ALA A 39 41.71 3.92 36.31
CA ALA A 39 41.19 3.50 35.03
C ALA A 39 40.28 4.64 34.57
N MET A 40 40.80 5.54 33.74
CA MET A 40 39.94 6.40 32.94
C MET A 40 39.21 5.46 31.98
N SER A 41 37.99 5.06 32.37
CA SER A 41 37.05 4.46 31.46
C SER A 41 36.95 5.38 30.23
N PRO A 42 37.14 4.90 29.00
CA PRO A 42 36.70 5.68 27.86
C PRO A 42 35.22 5.97 28.08
N SER A 43 34.84 7.24 28.05
CA SER A 43 33.45 7.66 28.06
C SER A 43 32.77 6.91 26.92
N SER A 44 31.93 5.93 27.24
CA SER A 44 31.06 5.28 26.27
C SER A 44 30.16 6.37 25.72
N HIS A 45 30.49 6.91 24.55
CA HIS A 45 29.46 7.45 23.69
C HIS A 45 28.50 6.28 23.47
N GLY A 46 27.33 6.33 24.09
CA GLY A 46 26.34 5.27 23.96
C GLY A 46 26.09 5.05 22.48
N GLN A 47 26.47 3.89 21.96
CA GLN A 47 26.19 3.55 20.57
C GLN A 47 24.69 3.68 20.36
N ASN A 48 24.28 4.30 19.25
CA ASN A 48 22.87 4.27 18.89
C ASN A 48 22.44 2.80 18.71
N THR A 49 21.37 2.41 19.37
CA THR A 49 20.81 1.06 19.27
C THR A 49 19.48 1.03 18.54
N LEU A 50 18.85 2.19 18.30
CA LEU A 50 17.57 2.29 17.60
C LEU A 50 17.78 2.83 16.19
N TYR A 51 17.32 2.07 15.21
CA TYR A 51 17.46 2.40 13.80
C TYR A 51 16.11 2.34 13.12
N LEU A 52 15.82 3.34 12.27
CA LEU A 52 14.75 3.22 11.28
C LEU A 52 15.30 2.40 10.11
N THR A 53 15.03 1.10 10.08
CA THR A 53 15.75 0.14 9.22
C THR A 53 15.13 -0.07 7.86
N GLU A 54 13.82 -0.01 7.74
CA GLU A 54 13.11 -0.27 6.48
C GLU A 54 11.78 0.47 6.49
N PHE A 55 11.31 0.90 5.34
CA PHE A 55 9.98 1.47 5.18
C PHE A 55 9.50 1.30 3.74
N MET A 56 8.20 1.33 3.55
CA MET A 56 7.57 1.28 2.23
C MET A 56 6.49 2.35 2.13
N ALA A 57 6.61 3.20 1.11
CA ALA A 57 5.70 4.30 0.80
C ALA A 57 4.74 3.97 -0.38
N ALA A 58 4.90 2.81 -1.01
CA ALA A 58 4.08 2.34 -2.13
C ALA A 58 3.69 0.87 -1.91
N ASN A 59 2.94 0.59 -0.85
CA ASN A 59 2.52 -0.77 -0.51
C ASN A 59 1.20 -1.09 -1.20
N GLU A 60 1.21 -2.02 -2.16
CA GLU A 60 0.04 -2.35 -2.96
C GLU A 60 -0.42 -3.79 -2.74
N THR A 61 0.53 -4.70 -2.48
CA THR A 61 0.26 -6.13 -2.34
C THR A 61 1.09 -6.85 -1.28
N SER A 62 2.15 -6.23 -0.76
CA SER A 62 3.18 -6.94 0.01
C SER A 62 2.83 -7.21 1.48
N PHE A 63 2.37 -6.20 2.24
CA PHE A 63 2.20 -6.32 3.70
C PHE A 63 0.95 -5.61 4.21
N LYS A 64 -0.05 -6.35 4.68
CA LYS A 64 -1.30 -5.75 5.17
C LYS A 64 -1.19 -5.29 6.61
N ASP A 65 -1.85 -4.18 6.91
CA ASP A 65 -2.16 -3.79 8.28
C ASP A 65 -3.26 -4.70 8.90
N PRO A 66 -3.54 -4.60 10.21
CA PRO A 66 -4.56 -5.43 10.84
C PRO A 66 -5.99 -5.21 10.34
N ASP A 67 -6.26 -4.11 9.63
CA ASP A 67 -7.56 -3.85 9.00
C ASP A 67 -7.67 -4.54 7.62
N GLY A 68 -6.57 -5.13 7.13
CA GLY A 68 -6.50 -5.79 5.84
C GLY A 68 -6.11 -4.86 4.68
N GLU A 69 -5.67 -3.63 4.98
CA GLU A 69 -5.27 -2.60 4.02
C GLU A 69 -3.76 -2.63 3.78
N PHE A 70 -3.32 -2.30 2.56
CA PHE A 70 -1.91 -2.14 2.24
C PHE A 70 -1.45 -0.71 2.58
N SER A 71 -1.38 -0.41 3.88
CA SER A 71 -0.88 0.88 4.35
C SER A 71 0.64 0.97 4.19
N ASP A 72 1.16 2.19 3.97
CA ASP A 72 2.58 2.47 4.12
C ASP A 72 3.05 2.06 5.52
N TRP A 73 4.32 1.71 5.67
CA TRP A 73 4.84 1.26 6.95
C TRP A 73 6.30 1.65 7.15
N ILE A 74 6.67 1.79 8.42
CA ILE A 74 7.98 2.18 8.91
C ILE A 74 8.41 1.14 9.94
N GLU A 75 9.62 0.62 9.80
CA GLU A 75 10.23 -0.32 10.73
C GLU A 75 11.31 0.34 11.59
N ILE A 76 11.25 0.05 12.89
CA ILE A 76 12.27 0.43 13.85
C ILE A 76 12.88 -0.83 14.46
N HIS A 77 14.19 -0.96 14.37
CA HIS A 77 14.97 -2.04 14.97
C HIS A 77 15.73 -1.57 16.20
N ASN A 78 15.60 -2.31 17.30
CA ASN A 78 16.47 -2.19 18.47
C ASN A 78 17.62 -3.19 18.39
N ALA A 79 18.76 -2.78 17.83
CA ALA A 79 19.98 -3.58 17.73
C ALA A 79 20.70 -3.81 19.08
N GLY A 80 20.19 -3.21 20.17
CA GLY A 80 20.78 -3.26 21.50
C GLY A 80 20.47 -4.54 22.29
N PRO A 81 21.29 -4.85 23.31
CA PRO A 81 21.10 -6.01 24.20
C PRO A 81 20.04 -5.78 25.30
N SER A 82 19.36 -4.63 25.31
CA SER A 82 18.35 -4.28 26.31
C SER A 82 17.08 -3.73 25.66
N PRO A 83 15.89 -3.97 26.22
CA PRO A 83 14.65 -3.35 25.75
C PRO A 83 14.72 -1.81 25.82
N VAL A 84 14.07 -1.12 24.89
CA VAL A 84 13.98 0.35 24.86
C VAL A 84 12.53 0.79 24.95
N MET A 85 12.23 1.72 25.87
CA MET A 85 10.94 2.41 25.97
C MET A 85 10.92 3.60 25.01
N LEU A 86 9.92 3.67 24.14
CA LEU A 86 9.80 4.72 23.12
C LEU A 86 8.94 5.91 23.56
N GLU A 87 8.46 5.96 24.81
CA GLU A 87 7.67 7.09 25.28
C GLU A 87 8.38 8.42 25.02
N GLY A 88 7.71 9.32 24.29
CA GLY A 88 8.21 10.64 23.94
C GLY A 88 9.08 10.73 22.68
N TYR A 89 9.61 9.61 22.17
CA TYR A 89 10.27 9.57 20.85
C TYR A 89 9.29 9.99 19.75
N SER A 90 9.78 10.40 18.59
CA SER A 90 8.92 10.81 17.48
C SER A 90 9.35 10.26 16.13
N LEU A 91 8.35 10.05 15.27
CA LEU A 91 8.49 9.95 13.82
C LEU A 91 8.01 11.24 13.18
N THR A 92 8.69 11.64 12.10
CA THR A 92 8.26 12.77 11.28
C THR A 92 8.66 12.56 9.83
N ASP A 93 7.80 13.02 8.93
CA ASP A 93 8.01 13.25 7.50
C ASP A 93 8.26 14.74 7.18
N ASP A 94 8.21 15.62 8.19
CA ASP A 94 8.36 17.07 8.05
C ASP A 94 9.51 17.60 8.91
N LEU A 95 10.54 18.13 8.25
CA LEU A 95 11.69 18.71 8.92
C LEU A 95 11.34 19.92 9.80
N ALA A 96 10.24 20.62 9.50
CA ALA A 96 9.76 21.76 10.28
C ALA A 96 8.96 21.34 11.52
N ASP A 97 8.50 20.08 11.58
CA ASP A 97 7.79 19.51 12.73
C ASP A 97 8.46 18.21 13.22
N PRO A 98 9.58 18.30 13.97
CA PRO A 98 10.26 17.13 14.51
C PRO A 98 9.43 16.31 15.50
N GLY A 99 8.29 16.85 15.97
CA GLY A 99 7.38 16.22 16.92
C GLY A 99 6.08 15.70 16.31
N LYS A 100 5.95 15.68 14.97
CA LYS A 100 4.69 15.45 14.25
C LYS A 100 3.90 14.25 14.75
N TRP A 101 4.57 13.11 14.95
CA TRP A 101 3.97 11.93 15.57
C TRP A 101 4.83 11.41 16.72
N ARG A 102 4.28 11.39 17.94
CA ARG A 102 4.97 10.93 19.15
C ARG A 102 4.51 9.54 19.56
N PHE A 103 5.47 8.69 19.87
CA PHE A 103 5.21 7.35 20.37
C PHE A 103 4.48 7.39 21.72
N PRO A 104 3.49 6.50 21.92
CA PRO A 104 2.97 6.21 23.25
C PRO A 104 4.00 5.41 24.07
N ALA A 105 3.64 5.00 25.30
CA ALA A 105 4.47 4.14 26.14
C ALA A 105 4.54 2.69 25.62
N THR A 106 5.18 2.51 24.46
CA THR A 106 5.49 1.23 23.81
C THR A 106 6.97 0.93 23.93
N ASN A 107 7.32 -0.35 24.09
CA ASN A 107 8.69 -0.81 24.15
C ASN A 107 9.06 -1.69 22.94
N ILE A 108 10.32 -1.63 22.52
CA ILE A 108 10.92 -2.61 21.61
C ILE A 108 11.83 -3.51 22.45
N ALA A 109 11.60 -4.82 22.37
CA ALA A 109 12.46 -5.81 23.03
C ALA A 109 13.92 -5.69 22.53
N SER A 110 14.88 -6.22 23.29
CA SER A 110 16.26 -6.35 22.80
C SER A 110 16.26 -7.16 21.50
N ARG A 111 16.97 -6.68 20.47
CA ARG A 111 17.04 -7.30 19.12
C ARG A 111 15.67 -7.42 18.44
N GLY A 112 14.68 -6.66 18.91
CA GLY A 112 13.32 -6.67 18.40
C GLY A 112 13.08 -5.59 17.36
N TYR A 113 11.98 -5.77 16.61
CA TYR A 113 11.50 -4.85 15.60
C TYR A 113 10.12 -4.32 15.99
N LEU A 114 9.79 -3.11 15.56
CA LEU A 114 8.46 -2.51 15.66
C LEU A 114 8.07 -1.96 14.30
N ILE A 115 6.91 -2.40 13.80
CA ILE A 115 6.27 -1.81 12.63
C ILE A 115 5.29 -0.73 13.08
N VAL A 116 5.36 0.44 12.46
CA VAL A 116 4.41 1.53 12.57
C VAL A 116 3.84 1.80 11.19
N PHE A 117 2.52 1.73 11.03
CA PHE A 117 1.88 2.00 9.75
C PHE A 117 1.78 3.51 9.52
N ALA A 118 2.34 4.03 8.43
CA ALA A 118 2.19 5.43 8.04
C ALA A 118 0.88 5.61 7.26
N SER A 119 -0.25 5.46 7.93
CA SER A 119 -1.56 5.38 7.27
C SER A 119 -2.43 6.62 7.43
N GLY A 120 -1.99 7.61 8.22
CA GLY A 120 -2.79 8.78 8.59
C GLY A 120 -3.86 8.55 9.66
N LYS A 121 -4.01 7.31 10.18
CA LYS A 121 -5.09 6.92 11.12
C LYS A 121 -4.84 7.32 12.58
N ASP A 122 -3.66 7.87 12.89
CA ASP A 122 -3.21 8.34 14.22
C ASP A 122 -3.50 7.41 15.42
N ARG A 123 -3.34 6.10 15.25
CA ARG A 123 -3.60 5.11 16.31
C ARG A 123 -2.38 4.94 17.21
N ARG A 124 -2.57 5.17 18.52
CA ARG A 124 -1.47 5.18 19.51
C ARG A 124 -1.71 4.31 20.75
N LEU A 125 -2.60 3.33 20.69
CA LEU A 125 -2.88 2.48 21.85
C LEU A 125 -1.74 1.47 22.09
N PRO A 126 -1.03 1.49 23.25
CA PRO A 126 0.05 0.54 23.50
C PRO A 126 -0.41 -0.91 23.41
N GLY A 127 0.43 -1.76 22.82
CA GLY A 127 0.13 -3.18 22.60
C GLY A 127 -0.77 -3.48 21.40
N GLN A 128 -1.25 -2.46 20.68
CA GLN A 128 -1.91 -2.60 19.38
C GLN A 128 -0.99 -2.11 18.26
N ALA A 129 -1.39 -2.36 17.00
CA ALA A 129 -0.71 -1.79 15.85
C ALA A 129 -0.77 -0.26 15.90
N LEU A 130 0.39 0.36 15.73
CA LEU A 130 0.53 1.81 15.76
C LEU A 130 0.37 2.37 14.35
N HIS A 131 -0.32 3.50 14.23
CA HIS A 131 -0.50 4.21 12.98
C HIS A 131 -0.12 5.68 13.15
N THR A 132 0.68 6.24 12.25
CA THR A 132 1.01 7.67 12.28
C THR A 132 -0.20 8.51 11.85
N ASN A 133 -0.15 9.82 12.13
CA ASN A 133 -1.10 10.83 11.64
C ASN A 133 -0.73 11.35 10.24
N PHE A 134 0.21 10.70 9.55
CA PHE A 134 0.63 11.03 8.20
C PHE A 134 0.76 9.77 7.34
N LYS A 135 0.91 9.96 6.03
CA LYS A 135 1.25 8.90 5.07
C LYS A 135 2.59 9.21 4.44
N LEU A 136 3.23 8.22 3.82
CA LEU A 136 4.48 8.48 3.13
C LEU A 136 4.24 8.86 1.66
N ASP A 137 4.94 9.87 1.17
CA ASP A 137 4.94 10.21 -0.25
C ASP A 137 5.89 9.28 -1.02
N ARG A 138 5.33 8.39 -1.83
CA ARG A 138 6.10 7.48 -2.67
C ARG A 138 7.05 8.15 -3.65
N ASP A 139 6.83 9.42 -4.00
CA ASP A 139 7.70 10.19 -4.89
C ASP A 139 8.92 10.78 -4.13
N GLY A 140 8.97 10.60 -2.80
CA GLY A 140 10.12 10.91 -1.95
C GLY A 140 9.90 12.14 -1.07
N GLU A 141 10.13 11.98 0.24
CA GLU A 141 10.06 13.06 1.22
C GLU A 141 11.05 12.83 2.39
N TYR A 142 11.08 13.74 3.36
CA TYR A 142 11.89 13.56 4.57
C TYR A 142 11.32 12.42 5.42
N LEU A 143 12.15 11.71 6.16
CA LEU A 143 11.70 10.75 7.17
C LEU A 143 12.73 10.63 8.28
N ALA A 144 12.32 10.73 9.54
CA ALA A 144 13.24 10.58 10.67
C ALA A 144 12.62 9.98 11.92
N LEU A 145 13.50 9.36 12.73
CA LEU A 145 13.27 8.92 14.09
C LEU A 145 14.10 9.80 15.05
N LEU A 146 13.45 10.43 16.03
CA LEU A 146 14.08 11.34 16.98
C LEU A 146 13.89 10.89 18.43
N LYS A 147 14.83 11.29 19.28
CA LYS A 147 14.73 11.14 20.74
C LYS A 147 13.65 12.05 21.33
N PRO A 148 13.24 11.82 22.60
CA PRO A 148 12.21 12.64 23.26
C PRO A 148 12.52 14.14 23.37
N ASP A 149 13.79 14.54 23.28
CA ASP A 149 14.21 15.95 23.26
C ASP A 149 13.74 16.70 22.01
N GLY A 150 13.28 16.00 20.96
CA GLY A 150 12.81 16.58 19.71
C GLY A 150 13.90 17.23 18.86
N VAL A 151 15.17 17.01 19.19
CA VAL A 151 16.33 17.61 18.51
C VAL A 151 17.36 16.55 18.11
N SER A 152 17.56 15.53 18.94
CA SER A 152 18.53 14.47 18.66
C SER A 152 17.95 13.45 17.70
N VAL A 153 18.45 13.44 16.47
CA VAL A 153 18.10 12.45 15.44
C VAL A 153 18.82 11.13 15.71
N LEU A 154 18.08 10.02 15.63
CA LEU A 154 18.64 8.65 15.68
C LEU A 154 18.90 8.09 14.28
N THR A 155 17.94 8.28 13.37
CA THR A 155 18.03 7.88 11.96
C THR A 155 17.23 8.86 11.15
N GLU A 156 17.72 9.22 9.97
CA GLU A 156 17.01 10.08 9.04
C GLU A 156 17.37 9.79 7.59
N TYR A 157 16.41 10.06 6.71
CA TYR A 157 16.56 10.01 5.26
C TYR A 157 16.45 11.43 4.74
N ARG A 158 17.59 12.03 4.37
CA ARG A 158 17.72 13.45 3.97
C ARG A 158 18.32 13.65 2.58
N PRO A 159 17.96 14.76 1.89
CA PRO A 159 16.85 15.67 2.23
C PRO A 159 15.48 15.01 2.04
N THR A 160 15.42 14.01 1.16
CA THR A 160 14.30 13.10 0.97
C THR A 160 14.81 11.69 0.72
N PHE A 161 14.00 10.66 0.98
CA PHE A 161 14.23 9.35 0.41
C PHE A 161 13.89 9.33 -1.10
N PRO A 162 14.44 8.38 -1.89
CA PRO A 162 14.19 8.33 -3.32
C PRO A 162 12.80 7.76 -3.66
N PRO A 163 12.24 8.07 -4.85
CA PRO A 163 10.96 7.51 -5.28
C PRO A 163 10.92 5.99 -5.22
N GLN A 164 9.82 5.43 -4.71
CA GLN A 164 9.62 3.99 -4.58
C GLN A 164 8.67 3.47 -5.67
N GLN A 165 9.04 2.32 -6.24
CA GLN A 165 8.12 1.52 -7.06
C GLN A 165 7.17 0.73 -6.14
N PRO A 166 5.96 0.37 -6.62
CA PRO A 166 5.06 -0.51 -5.90
C PRO A 166 5.76 -1.75 -5.34
N ASP A 167 5.51 -2.02 -4.05
CA ASP A 167 6.01 -3.17 -3.29
C ASP A 167 7.55 -3.28 -3.21
N VAL A 168 8.28 -2.19 -3.46
CA VAL A 168 9.73 -2.08 -3.24
C VAL A 168 9.99 -1.16 -2.06
N SER A 169 10.47 -1.72 -0.95
CA SER A 169 10.82 -0.95 0.24
C SER A 169 12.21 -0.32 0.12
N PHE A 170 12.50 0.63 1.01
CA PHE A 170 13.78 1.30 1.11
C PHE A 170 14.23 1.36 2.56
N GLY A 171 15.54 1.35 2.80
CA GLY A 171 16.05 1.41 4.17
C GLY A 171 17.55 1.21 4.27
N LEU A 172 18.02 0.89 5.48
CA LEU A 172 19.43 0.69 5.80
C LEU A 172 19.91 -0.70 5.40
N ALA A 173 21.13 -0.79 4.87
CA ALA A 173 21.80 -2.04 4.62
C ALA A 173 22.17 -2.73 5.94
N VAL A 174 22.05 -4.06 5.94
CA VAL A 174 22.49 -4.90 7.05
C VAL A 174 23.56 -5.85 6.56
N GLU A 175 24.72 -5.84 7.22
CA GLU A 175 25.83 -6.73 6.92
C GLU A 175 25.85 -7.91 7.90
N THR A 176 26.08 -9.11 7.38
CA THR A 176 26.31 -10.31 8.20
C THR A 176 27.81 -10.51 8.38
N GLU A 177 28.32 -10.20 9.58
CA GLU A 177 29.74 -10.31 9.93
C GLU A 177 30.15 -11.76 10.25
N ALA A 178 29.23 -12.54 10.80
CA ALA A 178 29.42 -13.96 11.11
C ALA A 178 28.07 -14.68 11.17
N SER A 179 28.04 -15.97 10.84
CA SER A 179 26.87 -16.83 11.01
C SER A 179 27.26 -18.21 11.56
N LYS A 180 26.32 -18.84 12.26
CA LYS A 180 26.41 -20.20 12.79
C LYS A 180 25.07 -20.89 12.59
N ALA A 181 25.05 -21.95 11.79
CA ALA A 181 23.89 -22.83 11.71
C ALA A 181 23.80 -23.65 13.01
N LEU A 182 22.68 -23.49 13.71
CA LEU A 182 22.31 -24.31 14.87
C LEU A 182 21.54 -25.55 14.42
N VAL A 183 20.70 -25.38 13.40
CA VAL A 183 20.07 -26.45 12.63
C VAL A 183 20.33 -26.14 11.16
N ALA A 184 21.10 -27.00 10.50
CA ALA A 184 21.30 -26.95 9.05
C ALA A 184 20.28 -27.83 8.33
N LEU A 185 20.21 -27.72 7.00
CA LEU A 185 19.59 -28.76 6.19
C LEU A 185 20.22 -30.12 6.51
N GLU A 186 19.40 -31.16 6.51
CA GLU A 186 19.80 -32.54 6.80
C GLU A 186 20.23 -32.83 8.26
N THR A 187 20.02 -31.90 9.20
CA THR A 187 20.28 -32.16 10.64
C THR A 187 19.46 -33.37 11.11
N PRO A 188 20.06 -34.36 11.82
CA PRO A 188 19.33 -35.52 12.31
C PRO A 188 18.10 -35.12 13.14
N ALA A 189 16.98 -35.76 12.84
CA ALA A 189 15.69 -35.47 13.45
C ALA A 189 14.85 -36.74 13.62
N ARG A 190 13.69 -36.60 14.26
CA ARG A 190 12.75 -37.69 14.54
C ARG A 190 11.35 -37.27 14.12
N VAL A 191 10.62 -38.14 13.43
CA VAL A 191 9.23 -37.90 13.02
C VAL A 191 8.27 -38.95 13.57
N LEU A 192 7.08 -38.50 13.97
CA LEU A 192 5.92 -39.33 14.23
C LEU A 192 4.74 -38.86 13.38
N ILE A 193 4.08 -39.81 12.72
CA ILE A 193 2.75 -39.61 12.14
C ILE A 193 1.74 -40.10 13.18
N PRO A 194 1.08 -39.20 13.94
CA PRO A 194 0.20 -39.62 15.02
C PRO A 194 -1.05 -40.32 14.48
N ILE A 195 -1.47 -41.39 15.16
CA ILE A 195 -2.71 -42.14 14.88
C ILE A 195 -3.77 -41.96 15.96
N ASN A 196 -3.42 -41.27 17.05
CA ASN A 196 -4.25 -40.94 18.20
C ASN A 196 -3.59 -39.82 19.01
N ASP A 197 -4.23 -39.40 20.10
CA ASP A 197 -3.76 -38.31 20.97
C ASP A 197 -2.88 -38.79 22.15
N THR A 198 -2.37 -40.02 22.13
CA THR A 198 -1.67 -40.60 23.30
C THR A 198 -0.42 -39.81 23.71
N VAL A 199 0.22 -39.11 22.76
CA VAL A 199 1.40 -38.28 23.01
C VAL A 199 1.04 -36.92 23.64
N GLY A 200 -0.20 -36.46 23.45
CA GLY A 200 -0.70 -35.19 23.96
C GLY A 200 0.18 -33.99 23.57
N SER A 201 0.37 -33.04 24.48
CA SER A 201 1.21 -31.85 24.30
C SER A 201 2.65 -32.01 24.80
N GLN A 202 3.03 -33.17 25.31
CA GLN A 202 4.36 -33.35 25.92
C GLN A 202 5.48 -33.42 24.88
N TRP A 203 5.18 -33.80 23.63
CA TRP A 203 6.19 -33.94 22.57
C TRP A 203 6.82 -32.64 22.09
N VAL A 204 6.35 -31.46 22.51
CA VAL A 204 7.06 -30.21 22.21
C VAL A 204 8.11 -29.87 23.27
N GLN A 205 8.08 -30.56 24.41
CA GLN A 205 8.97 -30.31 25.53
C GLN A 205 10.37 -30.86 25.27
N LYS A 206 11.40 -30.20 25.82
CA LYS A 206 12.80 -30.58 25.66
C LYS A 206 13.08 -32.02 26.09
N ASP A 207 12.57 -32.41 27.24
CA ASP A 207 12.91 -33.68 27.90
C ASP A 207 12.01 -34.86 27.48
N PHE A 208 11.19 -34.69 26.43
CA PHE A 208 10.39 -35.77 25.88
C PHE A 208 11.27 -36.81 25.15
N ASP A 209 11.05 -38.09 25.44
CA ASP A 209 11.74 -39.20 24.81
C ASP A 209 11.08 -39.57 23.47
N ASP A 210 11.76 -39.20 22.37
CA ASP A 210 11.37 -39.52 20.99
C ASP A 210 12.18 -40.67 20.39
N SER A 211 12.90 -41.46 21.21
CA SER A 211 13.77 -42.53 20.72
C SER A 211 13.03 -43.61 19.90
N ALA A 212 11.73 -43.79 20.16
CA ALA A 212 10.85 -44.69 19.43
C ALA A 212 10.36 -44.13 18.07
N TRP A 213 10.62 -42.86 17.76
CA TRP A 213 10.17 -42.21 16.53
C TRP A 213 11.10 -42.49 15.35
N THR A 214 10.56 -42.40 14.14
CA THR A 214 11.30 -42.71 12.91
C THR A 214 12.43 -41.68 12.70
N PRO A 215 13.69 -42.11 12.56
CA PRO A 215 14.79 -41.20 12.26
C PRO A 215 14.64 -40.63 10.85
N VAL A 216 14.78 -39.32 10.76
CA VAL A 216 14.69 -38.50 9.55
C VAL A 216 15.72 -37.36 9.65
N THR A 217 15.57 -36.34 8.81
CA THR A 217 16.34 -35.10 8.92
C THR A 217 15.44 -33.89 9.15
N SER A 218 16.04 -32.70 9.34
CA SER A 218 15.35 -31.41 9.46
C SER A 218 14.49 -31.04 8.25
N THR A 219 14.59 -31.81 7.16
CA THR A 219 13.66 -31.76 6.05
C THR A 219 12.95 -33.10 5.87
N ILE A 220 11.62 -33.08 5.96
CA ILE A 220 10.74 -34.20 5.62
C ILE A 220 9.82 -33.77 4.49
N LYS A 221 9.64 -34.65 3.49
CA LYS A 221 8.84 -34.34 2.31
C LYS A 221 8.24 -35.58 1.70
N TYR A 222 7.27 -35.40 0.81
CA TYR A 222 6.98 -36.31 -0.30
C TYR A 222 6.26 -35.55 -1.40
N ASP A 223 6.29 -36.08 -2.62
CA ASP A 223 5.54 -35.56 -3.75
C ASP A 223 5.29 -36.70 -4.74
N THR A 224 4.04 -36.99 -5.07
CA THR A 224 3.72 -37.99 -6.12
C THR A 224 4.03 -37.49 -7.54
N GLY A 225 4.28 -36.19 -7.69
CA GLY A 225 4.87 -35.53 -8.84
C GLY A 225 6.40 -35.39 -8.70
N THR A 226 6.92 -34.17 -8.93
CA THR A 226 8.38 -33.87 -8.95
C THR A 226 8.72 -32.46 -8.44
N THR A 227 7.77 -31.71 -7.89
CA THR A 227 7.95 -30.30 -7.52
C THR A 227 8.96 -30.14 -6.39
N PHE A 228 8.97 -31.06 -5.42
CA PHE A 228 9.86 -30.98 -4.26
C PHE A 228 11.19 -31.70 -4.45
N ASP A 229 11.45 -32.29 -5.61
CA ASP A 229 12.73 -32.95 -5.94
C ASP A 229 13.97 -32.08 -5.67
N PRO A 230 13.95 -30.75 -5.94
CA PRO A 230 15.11 -29.90 -5.71
C PRO A 230 15.52 -29.72 -4.22
N VAL A 231 14.64 -30.03 -3.26
CA VAL A 231 14.93 -29.83 -1.82
C VAL A 231 15.44 -31.14 -1.20
N PRO A 232 16.69 -31.22 -0.71
CA PRO A 232 17.18 -32.44 -0.05
C PRO A 232 16.41 -32.70 1.26
N GLY A 233 16.06 -33.97 1.53
CA GLY A 233 15.31 -34.34 2.72
C GLY A 233 14.86 -35.79 2.73
N THR A 234 14.27 -36.22 3.85
CA THR A 234 13.76 -37.58 4.03
C THR A 234 12.37 -37.73 3.43
N ASP A 235 12.20 -38.72 2.55
CA ASP A 235 10.90 -39.10 2.02
C ASP A 235 10.06 -39.82 3.08
N ILE A 236 8.90 -39.25 3.43
CA ILE A 236 7.98 -39.81 4.41
C ILE A 236 6.66 -40.29 3.78
N GLN A 237 6.57 -40.42 2.45
CA GLN A 237 5.36 -40.82 1.74
C GLN A 237 4.78 -42.11 2.30
N SER A 238 5.62 -43.12 2.49
CA SER A 238 5.20 -44.43 3.03
C SER A 238 4.72 -44.36 4.48
N LEU A 239 5.06 -43.32 5.23
CA LEU A 239 4.68 -43.11 6.63
C LEU A 239 3.39 -42.31 6.76
N MET A 240 3.18 -41.32 5.89
CA MET A 240 2.12 -40.31 6.04
C MET A 240 0.98 -40.46 5.04
N LEU A 241 1.28 -40.67 3.75
CA LEU A 241 0.27 -40.72 2.69
C LEU A 241 -0.76 -41.81 2.98
N THR A 242 -2.04 -41.48 2.88
CA THR A 242 -3.24 -42.27 3.25
C THR A 242 -3.40 -42.61 4.74
N LYS A 243 -2.39 -42.33 5.57
CA LYS A 243 -2.35 -42.73 6.99
C LYS A 243 -2.69 -41.58 7.94
N GLY A 244 -2.27 -40.36 7.65
CA GLY A 244 -2.52 -39.19 8.49
C GLY A 244 -2.33 -37.88 7.74
N SER A 245 -2.82 -36.78 8.32
CA SER A 245 -2.67 -35.41 7.81
C SER A 245 -1.72 -34.56 8.66
N SER A 246 -1.07 -35.16 9.64
CA SER A 246 -0.17 -34.47 10.57
C SER A 246 1.15 -35.22 10.68
N ALA A 247 2.23 -34.46 10.80
CA ALA A 247 3.56 -34.97 11.12
C ALA A 247 4.16 -34.16 12.27
N TYR A 248 4.56 -34.85 13.35
CA TYR A 248 5.32 -34.26 14.44
C TYR A 248 6.81 -34.46 14.16
N LEU A 249 7.55 -33.40 13.92
CA LEU A 249 8.99 -33.41 13.71
C LEU A 249 9.69 -32.84 14.95
N ARG A 250 10.74 -33.51 15.42
CA ARG A 250 11.59 -33.07 16.53
C ARG A 250 13.05 -33.04 16.09
N ILE A 251 13.72 -31.92 16.34
CA ILE A 251 15.11 -31.67 15.96
C ILE A 251 15.87 -31.21 17.20
N SER A 252 16.78 -32.07 17.68
CA SER A 252 17.68 -31.73 18.78
C SER A 252 18.92 -31.03 18.25
N PHE A 253 19.34 -29.97 18.92
CA PHE A 253 20.54 -29.22 18.55
C PHE A 253 21.25 -28.61 19.77
N GLU A 254 22.53 -28.27 19.59
CA GLU A 254 23.37 -27.69 20.64
C GLU A 254 23.55 -26.18 20.44
N GLY A 255 23.30 -25.38 21.49
CA GLY A 255 23.41 -23.92 21.42
C GLY A 255 24.86 -23.41 21.39
N GLY A 256 25.73 -23.96 22.25
CA GLY A 256 27.11 -23.48 22.43
C GLY A 256 27.19 -22.02 22.90
N ASP A 257 28.35 -21.38 22.74
CA ASP A 257 28.50 -19.93 23.00
C ASP A 257 27.91 -19.11 21.84
N LEU A 258 26.91 -18.30 22.15
CA LEU A 258 26.23 -17.40 21.22
C LEU A 258 26.38 -15.92 21.57
N SER A 259 27.27 -15.58 22.51
CA SER A 259 27.44 -14.20 23.00
C SER A 259 27.85 -13.18 21.92
N ALA A 260 28.47 -13.64 20.83
CA ALA A 260 28.87 -12.82 19.70
C ALA A 260 27.74 -12.55 18.68
N PHE A 261 26.61 -13.24 18.77
CA PHE A 261 25.50 -13.12 17.82
C PHE A 261 24.41 -12.18 18.37
N ASN A 262 23.67 -11.54 17.47
CA ASN A 262 22.59 -10.61 17.81
C ASN A 262 21.33 -10.80 16.95
N ASP A 263 21.33 -11.80 16.08
CA ASP A 263 20.21 -12.19 15.25
C ASP A 263 20.04 -13.70 15.30
N LEU A 264 18.78 -14.17 15.32
CA LEU A 264 18.42 -15.57 15.26
C LEU A 264 17.24 -15.72 14.32
N GLN A 265 17.41 -16.48 13.26
CA GLN A 265 16.41 -16.61 12.20
C GLN A 265 16.05 -18.07 11.97
N LEU A 266 14.76 -18.35 12.04
CA LEU A 266 14.18 -19.62 11.61
C LEU A 266 13.73 -19.49 10.16
N THR A 267 14.31 -20.29 9.28
CA THR A 267 13.91 -20.39 7.88
C THR A 267 12.99 -21.59 7.71
N LEU A 268 11.86 -21.40 7.04
CA LEU A 268 10.82 -22.42 6.86
C LEU A 268 10.40 -22.54 5.40
N ARG A 269 10.23 -23.79 4.95
CA ARG A 269 9.44 -24.14 3.77
C ARG A 269 8.42 -25.17 4.22
N TYR A 270 7.16 -24.98 3.84
CA TYR A 270 6.10 -25.86 4.31
C TYR A 270 4.97 -26.00 3.28
N ASP A 271 4.34 -27.17 3.28
CA ASP A 271 3.12 -27.45 2.53
C ASP A 271 2.31 -28.50 3.32
N ASP A 272 1.08 -28.22 3.75
CA ASP A 272 0.27 -27.00 3.58
C ASP A 272 0.39 -25.98 4.72
N GLY A 273 0.65 -26.47 5.94
CA GLY A 273 0.62 -25.68 7.17
C GLY A 273 1.61 -26.18 8.21
N ILE A 274 1.92 -25.32 9.19
CA ILE A 274 2.90 -25.63 10.22
C ILE A 274 2.61 -24.89 11.53
N VAL A 275 2.91 -25.53 12.64
CA VAL A 275 3.11 -24.89 13.94
C VAL A 275 4.51 -25.20 14.44
N ALA A 276 5.27 -24.19 14.82
CA ALA A 276 6.65 -24.30 15.27
C ALA A 276 6.77 -24.02 16.76
N TYR A 277 7.57 -24.82 17.44
CA TYR A 277 7.82 -24.75 18.87
C TYR A 277 9.32 -24.75 19.15
N PHE A 278 9.74 -23.99 20.15
CA PHE A 278 11.10 -23.96 20.67
C PHE A 278 11.06 -24.24 22.17
N ASN A 279 11.71 -25.32 22.61
CA ASN A 279 11.75 -25.73 24.02
C ASN A 279 10.35 -25.74 24.71
N GLY A 280 9.32 -26.17 23.98
CA GLY A 280 7.94 -26.25 24.46
C GLY A 280 7.09 -24.98 24.29
N GLU A 281 7.69 -23.85 23.93
CA GLU A 281 6.98 -22.60 23.65
C GLU A 281 6.66 -22.49 22.15
N GLU A 282 5.42 -22.12 21.80
CA GLU A 282 5.08 -21.84 20.40
C GLU A 282 5.77 -20.57 19.93
N ILE A 283 6.44 -20.64 18.78
CA ILE A 283 7.20 -19.52 18.20
C ILE A 283 6.61 -19.01 16.88
N GLY A 284 5.62 -19.71 16.34
CA GLY A 284 4.90 -19.26 15.16
C GLY A 284 4.03 -20.36 14.57
N ARG A 285 3.03 -19.94 13.78
CA ARG A 285 2.18 -20.84 13.00
C ARG A 285 1.86 -20.25 11.64
N ARG A 286 1.63 -21.10 10.65
CA ARG A 286 1.12 -20.73 9.33
C ARG A 286 0.08 -21.74 8.88
N ASN A 287 -1.03 -21.24 8.36
CA ASN A 287 -2.12 -22.06 7.82
C ASN A 287 -2.48 -23.24 8.75
N ALA A 288 -2.71 -22.92 10.03
CA ALA A 288 -2.97 -23.89 11.09
C ALA A 288 -4.19 -23.48 11.92
N PRO A 289 -5.00 -24.43 12.42
CA PRO A 289 -6.13 -24.12 13.30
C PRO A 289 -5.67 -23.50 14.62
N ALA A 290 -6.57 -22.77 15.28
CA ALA A 290 -6.28 -22.08 16.55
C ALA A 290 -5.84 -23.06 17.67
N LEU A 291 -6.45 -24.24 17.71
CA LEU A 291 -6.14 -25.31 18.66
C LEU A 291 -5.86 -26.60 17.87
N PRO A 292 -4.60 -26.83 17.45
CA PRO A 292 -4.25 -28.02 16.69
C PRO A 292 -4.32 -29.28 17.57
N ALA A 293 -5.15 -30.23 17.16
CA ALA A 293 -5.16 -31.61 17.63
C ALA A 293 -4.31 -32.52 16.72
N TRP A 294 -4.00 -33.74 17.18
CA TRP A 294 -3.13 -34.70 16.46
C TRP A 294 -3.54 -35.04 15.03
N ASN A 295 -4.83 -34.93 14.68
CA ASN A 295 -5.37 -35.19 13.35
C ASN A 295 -5.80 -33.90 12.63
N SER A 296 -5.25 -32.76 13.02
CA SER A 296 -5.56 -31.49 12.38
C SER A 296 -5.14 -31.49 10.92
N VAL A 297 -5.77 -30.59 10.19
CA VAL A 297 -5.47 -30.29 8.80
C VAL A 297 -5.21 -28.80 8.64
N ALA A 298 -4.53 -28.43 7.56
CA ALA A 298 -4.44 -27.05 7.15
C ALA A 298 -5.84 -26.49 6.78
N PRO A 299 -6.23 -25.30 7.27
CA PRO A 299 -7.51 -24.69 6.91
C PRO A 299 -7.65 -24.39 5.41
N ILE A 300 -6.57 -24.03 4.73
CA ILE A 300 -6.55 -23.68 3.30
C ILE A 300 -5.57 -24.61 2.58
N ALA A 301 -5.87 -25.01 1.34
CA ALA A 301 -4.94 -25.77 0.50
C ALA A 301 -3.96 -24.83 -0.21
N ARG A 302 -2.68 -25.18 -0.27
CA ARG A 302 -1.64 -24.40 -0.93
C ARG A 302 -1.48 -24.86 -2.38
N LEU A 303 -2.41 -24.44 -3.24
CA LEU A 303 -2.54 -24.92 -4.63
C LEU A 303 -1.35 -24.70 -5.58
N ASN A 304 -0.28 -24.01 -5.15
CA ASN A 304 0.91 -23.75 -5.97
C ASN A 304 2.18 -24.16 -5.22
N ASN A 305 2.62 -25.38 -5.47
CA ASN A 305 3.77 -26.01 -4.83
C ASN A 305 5.09 -25.24 -5.09
N ALA A 306 5.18 -24.42 -6.15
CA ALA A 306 6.36 -23.57 -6.37
C ALA A 306 6.48 -22.46 -5.30
N VAL A 307 5.36 -22.02 -4.72
CA VAL A 307 5.33 -21.06 -3.60
C VAL A 307 5.84 -21.72 -2.32
N ALA A 308 5.59 -23.02 -2.11
CA ALA A 308 6.08 -23.77 -0.96
C ALA A 308 7.62 -23.87 -0.93
N LEU A 309 8.30 -23.73 -2.08
CA LEU A 309 9.76 -23.73 -2.18
C LEU A 309 10.41 -22.39 -1.80
N VAL A 310 9.65 -21.30 -1.82
CA VAL A 310 10.13 -19.98 -1.40
C VAL A 310 10.24 -19.98 0.13
N PRO A 311 11.45 -19.76 0.70
CA PRO A 311 11.62 -19.76 2.14
C PRO A 311 10.89 -18.58 2.78
N GLU A 312 10.24 -18.86 3.90
CA GLU A 312 9.72 -17.85 4.82
C GLU A 312 10.65 -17.72 6.04
N PHE A 313 10.67 -16.54 6.65
CA PHE A 313 11.54 -16.23 7.78
C PHE A 313 10.73 -15.84 9.01
N ILE A 314 11.13 -16.38 10.16
CA ILE A 314 10.65 -15.95 11.48
C ILE A 314 11.86 -15.46 12.27
N SER A 315 11.84 -14.19 12.65
CA SER A 315 12.85 -13.67 13.59
C SER A 315 12.58 -14.23 15.00
N LEU A 316 13.60 -14.86 15.55
CA LEU A 316 13.66 -15.33 16.93
C LEU A 316 14.76 -14.57 17.71
N SER A 317 15.21 -13.42 17.21
CA SER A 317 16.35 -12.68 17.77
C SER A 317 16.12 -12.27 19.23
N THR A 318 14.87 -12.03 19.62
CA THR A 318 14.46 -11.76 21.01
C THR A 318 14.59 -12.99 21.93
N LYS A 319 14.62 -14.20 21.36
CA LYS A 319 14.81 -15.48 22.06
C LYS A 319 16.25 -15.97 22.03
N LEU A 320 17.19 -15.24 21.43
CA LEU A 320 18.59 -15.67 21.35
C LEU A 320 19.19 -15.97 22.74
N SER A 321 18.83 -15.19 23.77
CA SER A 321 19.28 -15.40 25.15
C SER A 321 18.61 -16.57 25.87
N THR A 322 17.55 -17.17 25.31
CA THR A 322 16.87 -18.34 25.88
C THR A 322 17.40 -19.65 25.31
N ILE A 323 18.26 -19.61 24.29
CA ILE A 323 19.02 -20.78 23.83
C ILE A 323 19.93 -21.26 24.94
N GLN A 324 19.74 -22.51 25.36
CA GLN A 324 20.57 -23.14 26.36
C GLN A 324 21.93 -23.51 25.75
N GLN A 325 23.00 -23.40 26.53
CA GLN A 325 24.35 -23.73 26.05
C GLN A 325 24.48 -25.21 25.60
N GLY A 326 23.68 -26.10 26.21
CA GLY A 326 23.59 -27.52 25.84
C GLY A 326 22.47 -27.80 24.85
N SER A 327 21.84 -28.97 25.00
CA SER A 327 20.75 -29.44 24.14
C SER A 327 19.52 -28.54 24.23
N ASN A 328 18.94 -28.26 23.07
CA ASN A 328 17.66 -27.59 22.85
C ASN A 328 16.82 -28.43 21.88
N ILE A 329 15.52 -28.16 21.82
CA ILE A 329 14.61 -28.78 20.85
C ILE A 329 13.90 -27.73 20.00
N LEU A 330 13.89 -27.93 18.68
CA LEU A 330 12.86 -27.43 17.79
C LEU A 330 11.86 -28.54 17.51
N ALA A 331 10.58 -28.23 17.63
CA ALA A 331 9.51 -29.15 17.36
C ALA A 331 8.51 -28.52 16.38
N PHE A 332 7.97 -29.30 15.45
CA PHE A 332 7.05 -28.82 14.44
C PHE A 332 5.86 -29.75 14.28
N HIS A 333 4.68 -29.17 14.16
CA HIS A 333 3.46 -29.85 13.73
C HIS A 333 3.20 -29.46 12.28
N GLY A 334 3.65 -30.29 11.34
CA GLY A 334 3.34 -30.14 9.93
C GLY A 334 1.92 -30.65 9.63
N LEU A 335 1.20 -29.92 8.79
CA LEU A 335 -0.22 -30.15 8.49
C LEU A 335 -0.41 -30.25 6.98
N ASN A 336 -1.06 -31.31 6.53
CA ASN A 336 -1.64 -31.40 5.20
C ASN A 336 -3.12 -31.03 5.20
N LYS A 337 -3.65 -30.66 4.05
CA LYS A 337 -5.07 -30.39 3.87
C LYS A 337 -5.89 -31.65 4.04
N THR A 338 -5.39 -32.79 3.56
CA THR A 338 -6.01 -34.10 3.78
C THR A 338 -4.95 -35.20 3.95
N LYS A 339 -5.34 -36.35 4.51
CA LYS A 339 -4.47 -37.54 4.53
C LYS A 339 -4.21 -38.14 3.14
N PHE A 340 -4.92 -37.68 2.10
CA PHE A 340 -4.76 -38.14 0.72
C PHE A 340 -4.01 -37.11 -0.13
N ASP A 341 -3.44 -36.05 0.46
CA ASP A 341 -2.67 -35.07 -0.30
C ASP A 341 -1.50 -35.72 -1.03
N PRO A 342 -1.31 -35.39 -2.31
CA PRO A 342 -0.25 -35.97 -3.13
C PRO A 342 1.14 -35.51 -2.72
N ASP A 343 1.25 -34.47 -1.88
CA ASP A 343 2.50 -33.85 -1.47
C ASP A 343 2.51 -33.47 0.03
N PHE A 344 3.70 -33.19 0.54
CA PHE A 344 3.95 -32.64 1.87
C PHE A 344 5.36 -32.05 1.87
N LEU A 345 5.54 -30.90 2.50
CA LEU A 345 6.86 -30.31 2.73
C LEU A 345 6.96 -29.75 4.14
N LEU A 346 8.06 -30.05 4.80
CA LEU A 346 8.54 -29.32 5.96
C LEU A 346 10.05 -29.32 5.91
N SER A 347 10.65 -28.14 5.65
CA SER A 347 12.09 -27.93 5.65
C SER A 347 12.41 -26.76 6.56
N THR A 348 13.44 -26.91 7.40
CA THR A 348 13.82 -25.86 8.32
C THR A 348 15.32 -25.73 8.55
N GLU A 349 15.74 -24.49 8.80
CA GLU A 349 17.08 -24.14 9.25
C GLU A 349 16.97 -23.09 10.37
N LEU A 350 17.86 -23.17 11.36
CA LEU A 350 17.98 -22.19 12.44
C LEU A 350 19.40 -21.62 12.41
N ILE A 351 19.53 -20.33 12.12
CA ILE A 351 20.82 -19.66 11.91
C ILE A 351 20.94 -18.51 12.90
N ALA A 352 21.99 -18.54 13.72
CA ALA A 352 22.41 -17.39 14.52
C ALA A 352 23.38 -16.53 13.69
N SER A 353 23.14 -15.23 13.63
CA SER A 353 23.96 -14.28 12.87
C SER A 353 24.40 -13.10 13.71
N ARG A 354 25.60 -12.61 13.43
CA ARG A 354 26.10 -11.33 13.92
C ARG A 354 25.87 -10.33 12.81
N ARG A 355 24.81 -9.54 12.96
CA ARG A 355 24.39 -8.53 11.99
C ARG A 355 24.76 -7.15 12.46
N ARG A 356 25.18 -6.30 11.53
CA ARG A 356 25.48 -4.90 11.77
C ARG A 356 24.66 -4.03 10.85
N VAL A 357 23.91 -3.09 11.43
CA VAL A 357 23.22 -2.04 10.67
C VAL A 357 24.27 -1.03 10.19
N LEU A 358 24.28 -0.75 8.89
CA LEU A 358 25.14 0.25 8.28
C LEU A 358 24.35 1.56 8.16
N ALA A 359 24.45 2.41 9.19
CA ALA A 359 23.60 3.61 9.36
C ALA A 359 23.63 4.60 8.19
N ASP A 360 24.70 4.61 7.38
CA ASP A 360 24.90 5.54 6.27
C ASP A 360 24.78 4.87 4.89
N VAL A 361 24.38 3.59 4.83
CA VAL A 361 24.28 2.84 3.58
C VAL A 361 22.82 2.46 3.37
N THR A 362 22.16 3.13 2.43
CA THR A 362 20.77 2.82 2.09
C THR A 362 20.66 1.88 0.89
N ARG A 363 19.55 1.14 0.82
CA ARG A 363 19.26 0.16 -0.23
C ARG A 363 17.77 0.13 -0.55
N PHE A 364 17.45 -0.27 -1.78
CA PHE A 364 16.13 -0.74 -2.15
C PHE A 364 16.01 -2.26 -1.95
N PHE A 365 14.84 -2.72 -1.51
CA PHE A 365 14.56 -4.14 -1.34
C PHE A 365 13.33 -4.54 -2.17
N SER A 366 13.56 -5.33 -3.23
CA SER A 366 12.49 -5.93 -4.05
C SER A 366 11.75 -7.07 -3.34
N SER A 367 12.22 -7.44 -2.15
CA SER A 367 11.59 -8.43 -1.27
C SER A 367 11.66 -7.85 0.14
N PRO A 368 10.65 -7.05 0.52
CA PRO A 368 10.60 -6.39 1.81
C PRO A 368 10.63 -7.39 2.96
N THR A 369 11.15 -6.98 4.10
CA THR A 369 11.46 -7.88 5.24
C THR A 369 10.85 -7.42 6.57
N PRO A 370 9.56 -7.02 6.62
CA PRO A 370 8.97 -6.46 7.83
C PRO A 370 9.12 -7.40 9.04
N ALA A 371 9.53 -6.82 10.16
CA ALA A 371 9.84 -7.45 11.44
C ALA A 371 11.02 -8.43 11.42
N THR A 372 11.89 -8.35 10.41
CA THR A 372 13.09 -9.18 10.28
C THR A 372 14.25 -8.36 9.74
N ALA A 373 15.47 -8.91 9.78
CA ALA A 373 16.62 -8.17 9.28
C ALA A 373 16.62 -8.08 7.74
N ASN A 374 16.86 -6.86 7.24
CA ASN A 374 16.93 -6.56 5.81
C ASN A 374 17.81 -7.53 5.01
N SER A 375 17.36 -7.81 3.78
CA SER A 375 18.18 -8.46 2.77
C SER A 375 19.33 -7.53 2.31
N PRO A 376 20.33 -8.01 1.54
CA PRO A 376 21.41 -7.14 1.05
C PRO A 376 20.92 -5.95 0.19
N GLY A 377 19.76 -6.09 -0.46
CA GLY A 377 19.15 -5.06 -1.31
C GLY A 377 19.98 -4.66 -2.53
N SER A 378 19.50 -3.65 -3.24
CA SER A 378 20.18 -3.00 -4.36
C SER A 378 20.60 -1.58 -3.98
N PRO A 379 21.76 -1.08 -4.45
CA PRO A 379 22.18 0.30 -4.19
C PRO A 379 21.23 1.33 -4.75
N ASP A 380 20.66 1.06 -5.93
CA ASP A 380 19.78 1.99 -6.63
C ASP A 380 18.87 1.25 -7.63
N GLN A 381 18.01 2.01 -8.29
CA GLN A 381 17.21 1.61 -9.44
C GLN A 381 17.91 2.05 -10.74
N ALA A 382 17.72 1.30 -11.83
CA ALA A 382 18.23 1.70 -13.14
C ALA A 382 17.53 2.97 -13.66
N GLU A 383 18.20 3.71 -14.55
CA GLU A 383 17.62 4.94 -15.14
C GLU A 383 16.39 4.62 -16.00
N SER A 384 15.27 5.30 -15.75
CA SER A 384 14.06 5.18 -16.59
C SER A 384 14.34 5.59 -18.04
N PRO A 385 13.89 4.80 -19.05
CA PRO A 385 14.06 5.16 -20.45
C PRO A 385 13.45 6.52 -20.81
N ARG A 386 14.22 7.33 -21.54
CA ARG A 386 13.79 8.63 -22.08
C ARG A 386 13.22 8.45 -23.49
N PHE A 387 12.07 9.08 -23.72
CA PHE A 387 11.38 9.08 -25.01
C PHE A 387 11.79 10.31 -25.82
N SER A 388 12.19 10.12 -27.09
CA SER A 388 12.61 11.24 -27.96
C SER A 388 11.46 12.14 -28.41
N ILE A 389 10.22 11.68 -28.26
CA ILE A 389 8.99 12.39 -28.63
C ILE A 389 8.07 12.34 -27.42
N GLN A 390 7.54 13.49 -27.01
CA GLN A 390 6.63 13.58 -25.86
C GLN A 390 5.28 12.90 -26.14
N SER A 391 4.57 12.49 -25.10
CA SER A 391 3.18 12.06 -25.24
C SER A 391 2.33 13.17 -25.86
N GLY A 392 1.40 12.82 -26.73
CA GLY A 392 0.63 13.83 -27.46
C GLY A 392 -0.37 13.27 -28.47
N VAL A 393 -1.09 14.19 -29.09
CA VAL A 393 -1.95 13.95 -30.24
C VAL A 393 -1.26 14.49 -31.49
N TYR A 394 -1.15 13.67 -32.52
CA TYR A 394 -0.31 13.92 -33.70
C TYR A 394 -1.08 13.67 -34.99
N THR A 395 -0.73 14.42 -36.03
CA THR A 395 -1.35 14.32 -37.37
C THR A 395 -0.52 13.51 -38.37
N ASN A 396 0.69 13.11 -37.98
CA ASN A 396 1.65 12.38 -38.81
C ASN A 396 2.12 11.12 -38.08
N GLN A 397 2.64 10.16 -38.86
CA GLN A 397 3.37 9.02 -38.31
C GLN A 397 4.63 9.50 -37.59
N LEU A 398 5.02 8.81 -36.52
CA LEU A 398 6.16 9.19 -35.68
C LEU A 398 7.23 8.10 -35.66
N ARG A 399 8.49 8.52 -35.52
CA ARG A 399 9.63 7.63 -35.34
C ARG A 399 10.26 7.86 -33.97
N LEU A 400 9.79 7.10 -32.98
CA LEU A 400 10.18 7.26 -31.58
C LEU A 400 11.50 6.55 -31.29
N SER A 401 12.45 7.26 -30.67
CA SER A 401 13.66 6.66 -30.11
C SER A 401 13.61 6.61 -28.58
N LEU A 402 14.17 5.54 -28.01
CA LEU A 402 14.32 5.36 -26.56
C LEU A 402 15.81 5.43 -26.19
N SER A 403 16.13 6.01 -25.05
CA SER A 403 17.53 6.13 -24.60
C SER A 403 17.67 6.08 -23.09
N VAL A 404 18.82 5.60 -22.64
CA VAL A 404 19.34 5.69 -21.27
C VAL A 404 20.82 6.05 -21.36
N THR A 405 21.37 6.64 -20.31
CA THR A 405 22.77 7.08 -20.29
C THR A 405 23.74 5.93 -20.04
N SER A 406 23.34 4.90 -19.29
CA SER A 406 24.15 3.72 -19.04
C SER A 406 24.31 2.86 -20.29
N ALA A 407 25.55 2.58 -20.67
CA ALA A 407 25.87 1.69 -21.78
C ALA A 407 25.65 0.19 -21.46
N ASN A 408 25.54 -0.16 -20.17
CA ASN A 408 25.29 -1.53 -19.71
C ASN A 408 23.80 -1.85 -19.61
N ALA A 409 22.96 -0.82 -19.55
CA ALA A 409 21.53 -0.96 -19.42
C ALA A 409 20.89 -1.45 -20.73
N VAL A 410 20.00 -2.44 -20.62
CA VAL A 410 19.18 -2.94 -21.72
C VAL A 410 17.77 -2.38 -21.59
N ILE A 411 17.32 -1.62 -22.59
CA ILE A 411 15.95 -1.13 -22.66
C ILE A 411 15.04 -2.24 -23.21
N ARG A 412 13.95 -2.52 -22.49
CA ARG A 412 12.86 -3.40 -22.91
C ARG A 412 11.58 -2.57 -23.03
N TYR A 413 10.70 -2.94 -23.94
CA TYR A 413 9.46 -2.22 -24.16
C TYR A 413 8.29 -3.12 -24.52
N THR A 414 7.08 -2.59 -24.41
CA THR A 414 5.82 -3.24 -24.76
C THR A 414 4.90 -2.25 -25.48
N LEU A 415 4.06 -2.77 -26.36
CA LEU A 415 3.03 -2.02 -27.10
C LEU A 415 1.62 -2.50 -26.76
N ASP A 416 1.52 -3.54 -25.93
CA ASP A 416 0.27 -4.18 -25.52
C ASP A 416 -0.24 -3.67 -24.16
N ARG A 417 0.39 -2.59 -23.66
CA ARG A 417 0.12 -1.92 -22.37
C ARG A 417 0.61 -2.67 -21.13
N LYS A 418 1.18 -3.87 -21.27
CA LYS A 418 1.72 -4.62 -20.12
C LYS A 418 3.05 -4.05 -19.66
N GLU A 419 3.42 -4.32 -18.42
CA GLU A 419 4.73 -3.93 -17.92
C GLU A 419 5.88 -4.65 -18.64
N PRO A 420 6.95 -3.94 -19.04
CA PRO A 420 8.11 -4.58 -19.61
C PRO A 420 8.86 -5.44 -18.57
N THR A 421 9.16 -6.68 -18.95
CA THR A 421 9.94 -7.65 -18.16
C THR A 421 11.23 -8.03 -18.89
N LEU A 422 12.07 -8.86 -18.28
CA LEU A 422 13.24 -9.45 -18.93
C LEU A 422 12.88 -10.28 -20.18
N ALA A 423 11.64 -10.78 -20.28
CA ALA A 423 11.14 -11.53 -21.43
C ALA A 423 10.59 -10.64 -22.56
N SER A 424 10.36 -9.35 -22.30
CA SER A 424 9.83 -8.41 -23.30
C SER A 424 10.85 -8.13 -24.42
N PRO A 425 10.44 -7.62 -25.59
CA PRO A 425 11.35 -7.26 -26.68
C PRO A 425 12.44 -6.25 -26.25
N VAL A 426 13.68 -6.46 -26.74
CA VAL A 426 14.78 -5.50 -26.59
C VAL A 426 14.60 -4.35 -27.58
N TYR A 427 14.70 -3.11 -27.09
CA TYR A 427 14.77 -1.95 -27.96
C TYR A 427 16.13 -1.89 -28.66
N SER A 428 16.12 -1.90 -30.00
CA SER A 428 17.34 -1.88 -30.82
C SER A 428 17.28 -0.94 -32.02
N GLN A 429 16.09 -0.46 -32.38
CA GLN A 429 15.84 0.47 -33.48
C GLN A 429 14.64 1.36 -33.12
N PRO A 430 14.52 2.58 -33.70
CA PRO A 430 13.37 3.44 -33.49
C PRO A 430 12.03 2.73 -33.76
N ILE A 431 11.03 3.02 -32.93
CA ILE A 431 9.68 2.48 -33.01
C ILE A 431 8.86 3.37 -33.95
N GLU A 432 8.34 2.79 -35.02
CA GLU A 432 7.40 3.46 -35.92
C GLU A 432 6.00 3.44 -35.30
N ILE A 433 5.41 4.63 -35.12
CA ILE A 433 4.07 4.81 -34.56
C ILE A 433 3.15 5.27 -35.68
N THR A 434 2.37 4.33 -36.20
CA THR A 434 1.40 4.57 -37.26
C THR A 434 -0.04 4.58 -36.77
N ASN A 435 -0.30 4.01 -35.59
CA ASN A 435 -1.60 3.93 -34.93
C ASN A 435 -1.48 4.51 -33.52
N SER A 436 -2.61 4.90 -32.94
CA SER A 436 -2.64 5.27 -31.52
C SER A 436 -2.16 4.13 -30.63
N THR A 437 -1.30 4.42 -29.66
CA THR A 437 -0.67 3.40 -28.81
C THR A 437 -0.18 3.98 -27.47
N LEU A 438 -0.05 3.09 -26.48
CA LEU A 438 0.66 3.32 -25.23
C LEU A 438 1.92 2.46 -25.24
N ILE A 439 3.07 3.12 -25.28
CA ILE A 439 4.37 2.47 -25.24
C ILE A 439 4.86 2.52 -23.81
N ARG A 440 5.14 1.34 -23.22
CA ARG A 440 5.81 1.26 -21.92
C ARG A 440 7.22 0.77 -22.13
N ALA A 441 8.18 1.35 -21.42
CA ALA A 441 9.59 1.00 -21.49
C ALA A 441 10.21 0.92 -20.10
N ARG A 442 11.13 -0.01 -19.91
CA ARG A 442 11.88 -0.23 -18.66
C ARG A 442 13.32 -0.57 -18.99
N SER A 443 14.26 -0.08 -18.21
CA SER A 443 15.68 -0.44 -18.37
C SER A 443 16.09 -1.46 -17.30
N PHE A 444 17.04 -2.33 -17.68
CA PHE A 444 17.63 -3.33 -16.82
C PHE A 444 19.15 -3.16 -16.86
N ASP A 445 19.72 -2.72 -15.75
CA ASP A 445 21.16 -2.50 -15.58
C ASP A 445 21.70 -3.48 -14.52
N PRO A 446 22.69 -4.33 -14.84
CA PRO A 446 23.24 -5.29 -13.89
C PRO A 446 23.71 -4.64 -12.57
N GLY A 447 23.22 -5.15 -11.44
CA GLY A 447 23.56 -4.65 -10.10
C GLY A 447 22.59 -3.61 -9.53
N PHE A 448 21.57 -3.22 -10.31
CA PHE A 448 20.50 -2.31 -9.89
C PHE A 448 19.14 -3.01 -9.94
N LEU A 449 18.15 -2.45 -9.23
CA LEU A 449 16.76 -2.80 -9.52
C LEU A 449 16.39 -2.33 -10.93
N PRO A 450 15.45 -3.01 -11.61
CA PRO A 450 14.90 -2.47 -12.85
C PRO A 450 14.34 -1.05 -12.64
N SER A 451 14.46 -0.20 -13.66
CA SER A 451 13.97 1.18 -13.56
C SER A 451 12.47 1.25 -13.26
N PRO A 452 11.95 2.39 -12.75
CA PRO A 452 10.53 2.68 -12.89
C PRO A 452 10.10 2.55 -14.36
N VAL A 453 8.83 2.18 -14.58
CA VAL A 453 8.28 2.07 -15.93
C VAL A 453 8.03 3.46 -16.50
N ALA A 454 8.68 3.77 -17.62
CA ALA A 454 8.42 4.97 -18.39
C ALA A 454 7.31 4.69 -19.42
N ALA A 455 6.34 5.61 -19.56
CA ALA A 455 5.20 5.45 -20.44
C ALA A 455 5.03 6.65 -21.37
N GLY A 456 4.78 6.37 -22.66
CA GLY A 456 4.50 7.36 -23.70
C GLY A 456 3.16 7.08 -24.38
N THR A 457 2.30 8.08 -24.43
CA THR A 457 0.96 8.02 -25.03
C THR A 457 0.94 8.78 -26.35
N TYR A 458 0.59 8.10 -27.43
CA TYR A 458 0.56 8.69 -28.77
C TYR A 458 -0.79 8.43 -29.39
N VAL A 459 -1.55 9.49 -29.68
CA VAL A 459 -2.81 9.40 -30.45
C VAL A 459 -2.53 9.94 -31.85
N ILE A 460 -2.85 9.17 -32.88
CA ILE A 460 -2.63 9.57 -34.28
C ILE A 460 -3.97 9.94 -34.91
N LEU A 461 -4.06 11.10 -35.55
CA LEU A 461 -5.25 11.59 -36.25
C LEU A 461 -5.17 11.30 -37.76
N THR A 462 -6.30 10.96 -38.36
CA THR A 462 -6.42 10.89 -39.83
C THR A 462 -6.73 12.27 -40.44
N PRO A 463 -6.44 12.50 -41.75
CA PRO A 463 -6.67 13.80 -42.39
C PRO A 463 -8.13 14.29 -42.39
N ASP A 464 -9.11 13.39 -42.40
CA ASP A 464 -10.55 13.70 -42.47
C ASP A 464 -11.13 14.30 -41.18
N VAL A 465 -10.40 14.23 -40.05
CA VAL A 465 -10.84 14.84 -38.78
C VAL A 465 -10.19 16.22 -38.52
N LEU A 466 -9.14 16.59 -39.24
CA LEU A 466 -8.30 17.76 -38.91
C LEU A 466 -9.04 19.11 -38.96
N ASN A 467 -10.12 19.21 -39.74
CA ASN A 467 -10.93 20.43 -39.83
C ASN A 467 -12.08 20.47 -38.82
N PHE A 468 -12.20 19.48 -37.93
CA PHE A 468 -13.26 19.44 -36.94
C PHE A 468 -13.09 20.56 -35.90
N THR A 469 -14.14 21.34 -35.73
CA THR A 469 -14.25 22.39 -34.72
C THR A 469 -15.66 22.40 -34.14
N SER A 470 -15.81 22.80 -32.88
CA SER A 470 -17.11 22.90 -32.21
C SER A 470 -17.12 24.07 -31.23
N ASP A 471 -18.30 24.59 -30.92
CA ASP A 471 -18.48 25.58 -29.85
C ASP A 471 -18.51 24.89 -28.47
N LEU A 472 -18.63 23.55 -28.47
CA LEU A 472 -18.48 22.70 -27.28
C LEU A 472 -17.01 22.28 -27.11
N PRO A 473 -16.56 21.96 -25.88
CA PRO A 473 -15.30 21.26 -25.67
C PRO A 473 -15.27 19.92 -26.41
N ILE A 474 -14.08 19.49 -26.80
CA ILE A 474 -13.86 18.20 -27.47
C ILE A 474 -13.16 17.26 -26.49
N VAL A 475 -13.62 16.02 -26.41
CA VAL A 475 -13.02 14.94 -25.63
C VAL A 475 -12.69 13.79 -26.58
N LEU A 476 -11.41 13.48 -26.73
CA LEU A 476 -10.96 12.28 -27.42
C LEU A 476 -10.73 11.18 -26.40
N VAL A 477 -11.30 10.03 -26.67
CA VAL A 477 -11.14 8.82 -25.88
C VAL A 477 -10.55 7.75 -26.79
N ASP A 478 -9.36 7.25 -26.46
CA ASP A 478 -8.72 6.17 -27.21
C ASP A 478 -8.58 4.96 -26.29
N ASN A 479 -9.23 3.84 -26.64
CA ASN A 479 -9.18 2.60 -25.86
C ASN A 479 -8.32 1.50 -26.49
N PHE A 480 -7.45 1.87 -27.44
CA PHE A 480 -6.43 1.00 -28.03
C PHE A 480 -6.95 -0.30 -28.65
N GLY A 481 -7.99 -0.24 -29.48
CA GLY A 481 -8.42 -1.42 -30.25
C GLY A 481 -9.71 -2.10 -29.78
N ALA A 482 -10.36 -1.63 -28.71
CA ALA A 482 -11.50 -2.33 -28.13
C ALA A 482 -12.85 -1.95 -28.77
N ARG A 483 -13.01 -0.69 -29.20
CA ARG A 483 -14.22 -0.04 -29.77
C ARG A 483 -15.48 -0.08 -28.88
N SER A 484 -15.87 -1.23 -28.36
CA SER A 484 -16.87 -1.38 -27.30
C SER A 484 -16.20 -1.33 -25.93
N VAL A 485 -16.80 -0.59 -25.00
CA VAL A 485 -16.33 -0.52 -23.61
C VAL A 485 -17.19 -1.49 -22.79
N PRO A 486 -16.67 -2.60 -22.24
CA PRO A 486 -17.43 -3.52 -21.42
C PRO A 486 -17.65 -2.97 -20.00
N GLU A 487 -18.40 -3.70 -19.16
CA GLU A 487 -18.53 -3.40 -17.73
C GLU A 487 -17.21 -3.62 -16.96
N ALA A 488 -16.29 -4.41 -17.51
CA ALA A 488 -14.94 -4.57 -16.98
C ALA A 488 -14.08 -3.34 -17.30
N LEU A 489 -13.21 -2.96 -16.36
CA LEU A 489 -12.30 -1.83 -16.53
C LEU A 489 -11.35 -2.05 -17.71
N GLN A 490 -11.21 -1.04 -18.55
CA GLN A 490 -10.30 -1.00 -19.68
C GLN A 490 -9.41 0.23 -19.63
N GLN A 491 -8.13 0.10 -19.99
CA GLN A 491 -7.24 1.24 -20.12
C GLN A 491 -7.58 2.07 -21.36
N ALA A 492 -7.47 3.39 -21.20
CA ALA A 492 -7.68 4.37 -22.24
C ALA A 492 -6.79 5.59 -22.06
N VAL A 493 -6.89 6.50 -23.02
CA VAL A 493 -6.33 7.86 -22.98
C VAL A 493 -7.45 8.85 -23.22
N ILE A 494 -7.40 9.95 -22.49
CA ILE A 494 -8.30 11.08 -22.64
C ILE A 494 -7.50 12.32 -23.02
N ALA A 495 -7.91 12.98 -24.10
CA ALA A 495 -7.46 14.31 -24.48
C ALA A 495 -8.64 15.27 -24.49
N ILE A 496 -8.56 16.36 -23.73
CA ILE A 496 -9.60 17.39 -23.61
C ILE A 496 -9.12 18.67 -24.26
N TYR A 497 -10.00 19.28 -25.05
CA TYR A 497 -9.79 20.55 -25.74
C TYR A 497 -10.92 21.50 -25.35
N GLU A 498 -10.56 22.58 -24.68
CA GLU A 498 -11.50 23.62 -24.28
C GLU A 498 -11.66 24.68 -25.38
N PRO A 499 -12.85 25.33 -25.46
CA PRO A 499 -13.06 26.38 -26.45
C PRO A 499 -12.17 27.61 -26.18
N VAL A 500 -11.34 27.98 -27.15
CA VAL A 500 -10.56 29.23 -27.12
C VAL A 500 -11.27 30.24 -28.00
N TYR A 501 -11.60 31.41 -27.44
CA TYR A 501 -12.45 32.42 -28.10
C TYR A 501 -13.79 31.86 -28.60
N GLY A 502 -14.36 30.92 -27.83
CA GLY A 502 -15.65 30.31 -28.12
C GLY A 502 -15.62 29.14 -29.09
N ARG A 503 -14.43 28.66 -29.51
CA ARG A 503 -14.32 27.52 -30.42
C ARG A 503 -13.19 26.55 -30.05
N SER A 504 -13.50 25.27 -30.02
CA SER A 504 -12.56 24.16 -29.82
C SER A 504 -12.07 23.63 -31.16
N SER A 505 -10.83 23.12 -31.21
CA SER A 505 -10.25 22.49 -32.39
C SER A 505 -9.47 21.23 -32.00
N ILE A 506 -9.66 20.14 -32.74
CA ILE A 506 -8.99 18.86 -32.45
C ILE A 506 -7.47 18.88 -32.75
N VAL A 507 -7.00 19.87 -33.52
CA VAL A 507 -5.59 19.99 -33.91
C VAL A 507 -4.80 20.97 -33.06
N SER A 508 -5.42 21.65 -32.09
CA SER A 508 -4.67 22.42 -31.10
C SER A 508 -3.92 21.50 -30.14
N ALA A 509 -3.09 22.04 -29.27
CA ALA A 509 -2.63 21.25 -28.13
C ALA A 509 -3.84 20.95 -27.22
N PRO A 510 -3.97 19.72 -26.68
CA PRO A 510 -4.99 19.44 -25.67
C PRO A 510 -4.67 20.18 -24.38
N ASP A 511 -5.69 20.73 -23.73
CA ASP A 511 -5.58 21.37 -22.41
C ASP A 511 -5.29 20.33 -21.32
N ILE A 512 -5.85 19.12 -21.47
CA ILE A 512 -5.57 17.97 -20.61
C ILE A 512 -5.31 16.76 -21.48
N LEU A 513 -4.16 16.11 -21.28
CA LEU A 513 -3.86 14.78 -21.80
C LEU A 513 -3.52 13.86 -20.62
N THR A 514 -4.28 12.77 -20.49
CA THR A 514 -4.09 11.81 -19.39
C THR A 514 -4.43 10.39 -19.77
N ARG A 515 -3.81 9.44 -19.08
CA ARG A 515 -4.27 8.06 -19.06
C ARG A 515 -5.56 7.97 -18.24
N ALA A 516 -6.40 6.99 -18.55
CA ALA A 516 -7.64 6.73 -17.84
C ALA A 516 -7.97 5.24 -17.84
N THR A 517 -8.90 4.83 -16.97
CA THR A 517 -9.68 3.61 -17.12
C THR A 517 -11.13 3.94 -17.48
N LEU A 518 -11.77 3.03 -18.20
CA LEU A 518 -13.16 3.14 -18.67
C LEU A 518 -13.94 1.87 -18.36
N LYS A 519 -15.23 2.01 -18.07
CA LYS A 519 -16.19 0.91 -18.13
C LYS A 519 -17.58 1.41 -18.49
N ASP A 520 -18.40 0.55 -19.11
CA ASP A 520 -19.83 0.80 -19.27
C ASP A 520 -20.50 0.93 -17.90
N ARG A 521 -21.55 1.74 -17.81
CA ARG A 521 -22.27 1.98 -16.57
C ARG A 521 -23.77 2.19 -16.77
N GLY A 522 -24.49 1.97 -15.67
CA GLY A 522 -25.92 2.21 -15.54
C GLY A 522 -26.74 0.94 -15.76
N SER A 523 -27.69 0.67 -14.88
CA SER A 523 -28.46 -0.58 -14.90
C SER A 523 -29.36 -0.72 -16.14
N SER A 524 -30.09 0.34 -16.50
CA SER A 524 -31.01 0.33 -17.64
C SER A 524 -30.41 0.84 -18.95
N THR A 525 -29.20 1.39 -18.90
CA THR A 525 -28.50 1.98 -20.05
C THR A 525 -27.28 1.17 -20.50
N ALA A 526 -26.83 0.19 -19.70
CA ALA A 526 -25.74 -0.69 -20.07
C ALA A 526 -26.05 -1.44 -21.37
N GLY A 527 -25.03 -1.60 -22.22
CA GLY A 527 -25.13 -2.29 -23.50
C GLY A 527 -25.84 -1.50 -24.61
N GLN A 528 -26.25 -0.25 -24.38
CA GLN A 528 -26.78 0.61 -25.45
C GLN A 528 -25.68 0.94 -26.48
N PRO A 529 -26.01 1.13 -27.77
CA PRO A 529 -25.01 1.44 -28.81
C PRO A 529 -24.16 2.68 -28.51
N LYS A 530 -24.75 3.66 -27.81
CA LYS A 530 -24.06 4.81 -27.27
C LYS A 530 -23.99 4.66 -25.76
N GLN A 531 -22.87 4.14 -25.28
CA GLN A 531 -22.69 3.73 -23.90
C GLN A 531 -22.54 4.93 -22.96
N ASN A 532 -22.96 4.74 -21.71
CA ASN A 532 -22.63 5.66 -20.63
C ASN A 532 -21.31 5.16 -20.03
N LEU A 533 -20.31 6.01 -19.91
CA LEU A 533 -18.99 5.58 -19.47
C LEU A 533 -18.68 6.12 -18.08
N ALA A 534 -18.24 5.25 -17.18
CA ALA A 534 -17.47 5.67 -16.01
C ALA A 534 -16.02 5.84 -16.46
N VAL A 535 -15.42 6.96 -16.07
CA VAL A 535 -14.06 7.35 -16.41
C VAL A 535 -13.31 7.54 -15.10
N GLU A 536 -12.14 6.94 -14.97
CA GLU A 536 -11.19 7.26 -13.90
C GLU A 536 -9.88 7.71 -14.52
N THR A 537 -9.49 8.96 -14.32
CA THR A 537 -8.18 9.43 -14.80
C THR A 537 -7.09 8.96 -13.87
N ILE A 538 -5.99 8.47 -14.45
CA ILE A 538 -4.91 7.80 -13.73
C ILE A 538 -3.54 8.36 -14.13
N GLU A 539 -2.61 8.34 -13.20
CA GLU A 539 -1.18 8.55 -13.48
C GLU A 539 -0.58 7.24 -13.98
N ASP A 540 -0.90 6.16 -13.25
CA ASP A 540 -0.55 4.79 -13.55
C ASP A 540 -1.60 3.81 -13.03
N GLU A 541 -1.34 2.51 -13.16
CA GLU A 541 -2.25 1.43 -12.76
C GLU A 541 -2.68 1.46 -11.28
N THR A 542 -1.94 2.16 -10.42
CA THR A 542 -2.12 2.21 -8.96
C THR A 542 -2.58 3.58 -8.48
N ARG A 543 -2.21 4.67 -9.18
CA ARG A 543 -2.58 6.03 -8.78
C ARG A 543 -3.60 6.67 -9.70
N ALA A 544 -4.70 7.09 -9.08
CA ALA A 544 -5.62 8.06 -9.65
C ALA A 544 -4.91 9.41 -9.90
N ARG A 545 -5.29 10.10 -10.96
CA ARG A 545 -4.84 11.46 -11.29
C ARG A 545 -6.01 12.41 -11.21
N ASN A 546 -5.94 13.38 -10.32
CA ASN A 546 -6.93 14.45 -10.29
C ASN A 546 -6.71 15.41 -11.46
N ILE A 547 -7.76 15.67 -12.22
CA ILE A 547 -7.79 16.68 -13.30
C ILE A 547 -8.91 17.69 -13.01
N ALA A 548 -8.81 18.92 -13.53
CA ALA A 548 -9.80 19.98 -13.30
C ALA A 548 -10.37 20.52 -14.63
N PRO A 549 -11.11 19.70 -15.40
CA PRO A 549 -11.63 20.11 -16.70
C PRO A 549 -12.81 21.08 -16.56
N PHE A 550 -12.99 21.98 -17.53
CA PHE A 550 -14.19 22.81 -17.69
C PHE A 550 -14.49 23.74 -16.51
N GLY A 551 -13.45 24.11 -15.74
CA GLY A 551 -13.60 24.88 -14.50
C GLY A 551 -14.22 24.09 -13.34
N MET A 552 -14.32 22.77 -13.46
CA MET A 552 -14.73 21.91 -12.35
C MET A 552 -13.54 21.64 -11.41
N PRO A 553 -13.77 21.47 -10.09
CA PRO A 553 -12.76 21.11 -9.13
C PRO A 553 -12.06 19.79 -9.45
N ALA A 554 -10.82 19.69 -8.98
CA ALA A 554 -9.92 18.59 -9.30
C ALA A 554 -10.45 17.25 -8.78
N GLU A 555 -10.47 16.22 -9.64
CA GLU A 555 -10.89 14.85 -9.30
C GLU A 555 -10.47 13.83 -10.36
N SER A 556 -10.47 12.55 -9.99
CA SER A 556 -10.14 11.44 -10.89
C SER A 556 -11.37 10.73 -11.47
N ASP A 557 -12.48 10.64 -10.74
CA ASP A 557 -13.69 9.94 -11.16
C ASP A 557 -14.71 10.84 -11.89
N TRP A 558 -14.94 10.53 -13.16
CA TRP A 558 -15.83 11.25 -14.06
C TRP A 558 -16.83 10.34 -14.76
N ILE A 559 -17.80 10.96 -15.44
CA ILE A 559 -18.86 10.27 -16.17
C ILE A 559 -19.02 10.91 -17.54
N LEU A 560 -19.04 10.10 -18.59
CA LEU A 560 -19.56 10.48 -19.90
C LEU A 560 -20.98 9.91 -20.03
N TYR A 561 -21.97 10.77 -19.83
CA TYR A 561 -23.39 10.42 -19.83
C TYR A 561 -24.03 10.65 -21.21
N ALA A 562 -24.64 9.60 -21.74
CA ALA A 562 -25.36 9.59 -23.01
C ALA A 562 -26.50 8.54 -22.99
N PRO A 563 -27.63 8.83 -22.33
CA PRO A 563 -28.77 7.91 -22.20
C PRO A 563 -29.60 7.88 -23.49
N LEU A 564 -29.05 7.34 -24.57
CA LEU A 564 -29.58 7.44 -25.94
C LEU A 564 -31.10 7.21 -26.05
N GLU A 565 -31.65 6.25 -25.33
CA GLU A 565 -33.08 5.91 -25.37
C GLU A 565 -33.96 6.81 -24.50
N TRP A 566 -33.42 7.37 -23.42
CA TRP A 566 -34.18 8.02 -22.35
C TRP A 566 -34.10 9.55 -22.36
N ASP A 567 -32.95 10.12 -22.78
CA ASP A 567 -32.80 11.56 -22.95
C ASP A 567 -31.97 11.90 -24.19
N ARG A 568 -32.61 11.86 -25.35
CA ARG A 568 -32.01 12.26 -26.64
C ARG A 568 -31.63 13.74 -26.71
N ALA A 569 -32.17 14.58 -25.82
CA ALA A 569 -31.86 16.00 -25.77
C ALA A 569 -30.61 16.29 -24.92
N LEU A 570 -30.15 15.32 -24.11
CA LEU A 570 -29.00 15.46 -23.20
C LEU A 570 -29.10 16.67 -22.27
N PHE A 571 -30.31 17.07 -21.91
CA PHE A 571 -30.57 18.34 -21.23
C PHE A 571 -31.32 18.19 -19.91
N ARG A 572 -32.07 17.10 -19.70
CA ARG A 572 -32.97 16.98 -18.54
C ARG A 572 -32.21 16.97 -17.22
N ASN A 573 -31.19 16.11 -17.12
CA ASN A 573 -30.32 16.04 -15.95
C ASN A 573 -29.46 17.30 -15.80
N PRO A 574 -28.72 17.76 -16.84
CA PRO A 574 -27.96 19.02 -16.75
C PRO A 574 -28.79 20.21 -16.28
N PHE A 575 -30.00 20.37 -16.80
CA PHE A 575 -30.89 21.47 -16.44
C PHE A 575 -31.27 21.45 -14.96
N ILE A 576 -31.79 20.32 -14.47
CA ILE A 576 -32.26 20.25 -13.08
C ILE A 576 -31.09 20.33 -12.08
N TYR A 577 -29.92 19.79 -12.44
CA TYR A 577 -28.71 19.91 -11.61
C TYR A 577 -28.14 21.32 -11.60
N GLN A 578 -28.14 22.01 -12.74
CA GLN A 578 -27.74 23.41 -12.78
C GLN A 578 -28.69 24.27 -11.94
N LEU A 579 -30.01 24.08 -12.07
CA LEU A 579 -30.99 24.81 -11.26
C LEU A 579 -30.80 24.56 -9.76
N SER A 580 -30.56 23.30 -9.35
CA SER A 580 -30.22 22.97 -7.97
C SER A 580 -29.00 23.75 -7.46
N ASN A 581 -27.91 23.76 -8.24
CA ASN A 581 -26.70 24.50 -7.89
C ASN A 581 -26.95 26.01 -7.78
N GLU A 582 -27.74 26.60 -8.69
CA GLU A 582 -28.14 28.00 -8.65
C GLU A 582 -29.03 28.33 -7.43
N MET A 583 -29.78 27.36 -6.92
CA MET A 583 -30.52 27.45 -5.64
C MET A 583 -29.62 27.28 -4.41
N GLY A 584 -28.32 27.07 -4.57
CA GLY A 584 -27.38 26.84 -3.47
C GLY A 584 -27.41 25.40 -2.92
N ARG A 585 -27.99 24.46 -3.66
CA ARG A 585 -28.05 23.04 -3.31
C ARG A 585 -27.15 22.24 -4.25
N TYR A 586 -26.07 21.68 -3.72
CA TYR A 586 -25.12 20.92 -4.54
C TYR A 586 -25.82 19.83 -5.34
N ALA A 587 -25.62 19.86 -6.65
CA ALA A 587 -25.86 18.76 -7.56
C ALA A 587 -24.62 18.60 -8.46
N VAL A 588 -24.41 17.39 -8.98
CA VAL A 588 -23.23 17.11 -9.82
C VAL A 588 -23.12 18.12 -10.96
N ARG A 589 -21.95 18.74 -11.12
CA ARG A 589 -21.72 19.69 -12.21
C ARG A 589 -21.63 18.94 -13.52
N THR A 590 -22.09 19.60 -14.58
CA THR A 590 -22.19 18.99 -15.90
C THR A 590 -21.67 19.93 -17.00
N ARG A 591 -21.17 19.35 -18.09
CA ARG A 591 -20.77 20.08 -19.30
C ARG A 591 -21.08 19.25 -20.54
N LEU A 592 -21.73 19.85 -21.54
CA LEU A 592 -21.90 19.23 -22.84
C LEU A 592 -20.55 19.22 -23.59
N VAL A 593 -20.19 18.08 -24.18
CA VAL A 593 -18.92 17.87 -24.88
C VAL A 593 -19.10 17.06 -26.16
N GLU A 594 -18.30 17.33 -27.18
CA GLU A 594 -18.16 16.46 -28.35
C GLU A 594 -17.23 15.31 -28.00
N VAL A 595 -17.63 14.07 -28.28
CA VAL A 595 -16.78 12.89 -28.00
C VAL A 595 -16.37 12.18 -29.28
N PHE A 596 -15.08 11.88 -29.38
CA PHE A 596 -14.56 10.85 -30.27
C PHE A 596 -14.16 9.64 -29.42
N LEU A 597 -14.55 8.45 -29.84
CA LEU A 597 -14.19 7.20 -29.19
C LEU A 597 -13.46 6.32 -30.20
N ASN A 598 -12.14 6.42 -30.23
CA ASN A 598 -11.30 5.61 -31.10
C ASN A 598 -11.18 4.19 -30.54
N GLY A 599 -11.57 3.25 -31.39
CA GLY A 599 -11.54 1.83 -31.12
C GLY A 599 -10.52 1.04 -31.92
N SER A 600 -9.76 1.63 -32.84
CA SER A 600 -8.74 0.92 -33.63
C SER A 600 -8.00 1.86 -34.59
N GLY A 601 -6.68 1.70 -34.73
CA GLY A 601 -5.91 2.46 -35.71
C GLY A 601 -5.77 3.95 -35.35
N PRO A 602 -5.50 4.83 -36.32
CA PRO A 602 -5.55 6.27 -36.14
C PRO A 602 -7.00 6.76 -36.00
N LEU A 603 -7.23 7.72 -35.12
CA LEU A 603 -8.52 8.33 -34.86
C LEU A 603 -8.96 9.19 -36.06
N GLY A 604 -10.14 8.91 -36.59
CA GLY A 604 -10.73 9.63 -37.72
C GLY A 604 -12.17 10.07 -37.52
N ARG A 605 -12.82 10.50 -38.61
CA ARG A 605 -14.17 11.04 -38.55
C ARG A 605 -15.20 9.99 -38.13
N ASP A 606 -14.96 8.73 -38.48
CA ASP A 606 -15.83 7.59 -38.13
C ASP A 606 -15.82 7.27 -36.63
N ASP A 607 -14.84 7.77 -35.87
CA ASP A 607 -14.77 7.63 -34.41
C ASP A 607 -15.60 8.70 -33.67
N TYR A 608 -16.21 9.65 -34.39
CA TYR A 608 -17.08 10.64 -33.77
C TYR A 608 -18.32 9.97 -33.18
N ASN A 609 -18.44 10.01 -31.87
CA ASN A 609 -19.49 9.34 -31.10
C ASN A 609 -20.60 10.31 -30.65
N GLY A 610 -20.56 11.56 -31.13
CA GLY A 610 -21.56 12.60 -30.86
C GLY A 610 -21.39 13.30 -29.52
N VAL A 611 -22.41 14.09 -29.17
CA VAL A 611 -22.43 14.87 -27.93
C VAL A 611 -22.68 13.97 -26.71
N TYR A 612 -21.96 14.23 -25.62
CA TYR A 612 -22.14 13.64 -24.30
C TYR A 612 -22.31 14.75 -23.26
N VAL A 613 -22.79 14.37 -22.07
CA VAL A 613 -22.65 15.19 -20.87
C VAL A 613 -21.47 14.66 -20.06
N TRP A 614 -20.41 15.44 -19.92
CA TRP A 614 -19.36 15.21 -18.92
C TRP A 614 -19.89 15.59 -17.54
N MET A 615 -19.79 14.68 -16.57
CA MET A 615 -20.35 14.89 -15.23
C MET A 615 -19.37 14.43 -14.15
N GLU A 616 -19.43 15.10 -13.00
CA GLU A 616 -18.77 14.62 -11.78
C GLU A 616 -19.38 13.31 -11.29
N LYS A 617 -18.57 12.47 -10.64
CA LYS A 617 -19.09 11.41 -9.77
C LYS A 617 -19.34 11.97 -8.36
N LEU A 618 -20.51 11.67 -7.81
CA LEU A 618 -20.86 12.06 -6.45
C LEU A 618 -19.94 11.34 -5.45
N LYS A 619 -19.27 12.11 -4.60
CA LYS A 619 -18.32 11.65 -3.57
C LYS A 619 -18.31 12.60 -2.38
N GLN A 620 -17.79 12.10 -1.26
CA GLN A 620 -17.39 12.93 -0.13
C GLN A 620 -16.23 13.85 -0.55
N GLY A 621 -16.27 15.11 -0.15
CA GLY A 621 -15.20 16.08 -0.41
C GLY A 621 -15.65 17.53 -0.26
N PRO A 622 -14.72 18.47 0.02
CA PRO A 622 -15.04 19.87 0.32
C PRO A 622 -15.73 20.59 -0.84
N ASP A 623 -15.38 20.24 -2.08
CA ASP A 623 -15.95 20.81 -3.29
C ASP A 623 -17.18 20.03 -3.83
N ARG A 624 -17.68 19.05 -3.06
CA ARG A 624 -18.83 18.19 -3.37
C ARG A 624 -19.74 18.03 -2.14
N ILE A 625 -19.94 16.80 -1.66
CA ILE A 625 -20.66 16.53 -0.43
C ILE A 625 -19.66 16.65 0.72
N ASN A 626 -19.64 17.83 1.33
CA ASN A 626 -18.75 18.15 2.42
C ASN A 626 -19.28 17.60 3.76
N VAL A 627 -19.27 16.27 3.90
CA VAL A 627 -19.49 15.60 5.20
C VAL A 627 -18.16 15.27 5.86
N ALA A 628 -18.13 15.27 7.19
CA ALA A 628 -16.95 14.85 7.95
C ALA A 628 -16.48 13.44 7.55
N ALA A 629 -15.17 13.21 7.47
CA ALA A 629 -14.63 11.86 7.24
C ALA A 629 -14.89 10.95 8.45
N LEU A 630 -15.10 9.66 8.19
CA LEU A 630 -15.40 8.66 9.22
C LEU A 630 -14.36 7.55 9.23
N GLU A 631 -13.62 7.44 10.33
CA GLU A 631 -12.55 6.47 10.52
C GLU A 631 -13.05 5.17 11.17
N PRO A 632 -12.37 4.02 11.00
CA PRO A 632 -12.81 2.78 11.63
C PRO A 632 -12.86 2.84 13.17
N GLY A 633 -12.08 3.74 13.79
CA GLY A 633 -12.05 3.95 15.25
C GLY A 633 -13.18 4.81 15.80
N ASP A 634 -13.94 5.49 14.93
CA ASP A 634 -15.03 6.39 15.29
C ASP A 634 -16.25 5.59 15.77
N THR A 635 -16.22 5.20 17.05
CA THR A 635 -17.18 4.25 17.63
C THR A 635 -18.18 4.90 18.59
N LYS A 636 -18.01 6.18 18.91
CA LYS A 636 -18.83 6.93 19.87
C LYS A 636 -19.11 8.34 19.36
N ALA A 637 -20.05 9.01 20.03
CA ALA A 637 -20.30 10.42 19.79
C ALA A 637 -19.13 11.28 20.32
N PRO A 638 -18.80 12.40 19.65
CA PRO A 638 -19.51 12.95 18.49
C PRO A 638 -19.16 12.31 17.14
N GLU A 639 -18.08 11.54 17.04
CA GLU A 639 -17.47 11.12 15.77
C GLU A 639 -18.43 10.26 14.92
N VAL A 640 -19.09 9.30 15.55
CA VAL A 640 -20.04 8.36 14.94
C VAL A 640 -21.30 9.04 14.39
N THR A 641 -21.55 10.31 14.75
CA THR A 641 -22.85 10.96 14.49
C THR A 641 -23.07 11.44 13.05
N GLY A 642 -22.07 11.31 12.19
CA GLY A 642 -22.17 11.70 10.78
C GLY A 642 -20.93 11.33 9.99
N GLY A 643 -20.88 11.77 8.73
CA GLY A 643 -19.91 11.32 7.74
C GLY A 643 -20.46 10.23 6.81
N TYR A 644 -21.79 10.13 6.70
CA TYR A 644 -22.45 9.10 5.90
C TYR A 644 -23.01 9.70 4.62
N ILE A 645 -22.82 8.98 3.50
CA ILE A 645 -23.55 9.16 2.25
C ILE A 645 -24.18 7.82 1.92
N PHE A 646 -25.46 7.83 1.59
CA PHE A 646 -26.23 6.65 1.27
C PHE A 646 -27.28 6.98 0.20
N LYS A 647 -27.87 5.97 -0.43
CA LYS A 647 -28.86 6.16 -1.49
C LYS A 647 -30.09 5.29 -1.27
N ILE A 648 -31.25 5.83 -1.66
CA ILE A 648 -32.46 5.06 -1.94
C ILE A 648 -32.41 4.78 -3.44
N ASP A 649 -31.85 3.63 -3.80
CA ASP A 649 -31.69 3.23 -5.19
C ASP A 649 -31.46 1.72 -5.28
N ARG A 650 -31.38 1.22 -6.52
CA ARG A 650 -30.98 -0.16 -6.79
C ARG A 650 -29.56 -0.43 -6.27
N PRO A 651 -29.29 -1.65 -5.75
CA PRO A 651 -27.95 -2.07 -5.36
C PRO A 651 -27.03 -2.12 -6.58
N ASP A 652 -25.77 -1.73 -6.41
CA ASP A 652 -24.73 -2.07 -7.38
C ASP A 652 -24.39 -3.58 -7.27
N PRO A 653 -23.70 -4.18 -8.25
CA PRO A 653 -23.27 -5.57 -8.13
C PRO A 653 -22.47 -5.82 -6.84
N ALA A 654 -22.83 -6.86 -6.08
CA ALA A 654 -22.31 -7.22 -4.76
C ALA A 654 -22.81 -6.37 -3.56
N ASP A 655 -23.50 -5.26 -3.79
CA ASP A 655 -24.14 -4.51 -2.70
C ASP A 655 -25.36 -5.29 -2.18
N THR A 656 -25.50 -5.33 -0.85
CA THR A 656 -26.71 -5.83 -0.20
C THR A 656 -27.49 -4.69 0.46
N GLY A 657 -26.81 -3.62 0.86
CA GLY A 657 -27.40 -2.48 1.55
C GLY A 657 -27.73 -2.72 3.02
N PHE A 658 -28.69 -1.93 3.52
CA PHE A 658 -29.21 -2.01 4.89
C PHE A 658 -30.66 -1.51 4.95
N SER A 659 -31.40 -1.94 5.96
CA SER A 659 -32.80 -1.56 6.17
C SER A 659 -32.91 -0.60 7.35
N ALA A 660 -33.45 0.61 7.12
CA ALA A 660 -33.66 1.60 8.16
C ALA A 660 -34.78 2.59 7.77
N GLY A 661 -35.49 3.13 8.76
CA GLY A 661 -36.56 4.11 8.54
C GLY A 661 -37.72 3.57 7.70
N GLY A 662 -37.90 2.25 7.65
CA GLY A 662 -38.88 1.59 6.77
C GLY A 662 -38.48 1.57 5.28
N GLN A 663 -37.21 1.82 4.96
CA GLN A 663 -36.67 1.84 3.59
C GLN A 663 -35.49 0.89 3.45
N GLU A 664 -35.29 0.39 2.22
CA GLU A 664 -34.08 -0.32 1.81
C GLU A 664 -33.09 0.69 1.22
N LEU A 665 -31.90 0.76 1.81
CA LEU A 665 -30.88 1.77 1.53
C LEU A 665 -29.58 1.11 1.07
N LYS A 666 -28.74 1.85 0.36
CA LYS A 666 -27.40 1.40 -0.09
C LYS A 666 -26.32 2.36 0.37
N TRP A 667 -25.17 1.81 0.74
CA TRP A 667 -24.03 2.60 1.20
C TRP A 667 -23.32 3.27 0.02
N VAL A 668 -22.91 4.52 0.19
CA VAL A 668 -22.13 5.26 -0.81
C VAL A 668 -20.78 5.68 -0.21
N TYR A 669 -20.80 6.20 1.02
CA TYR A 669 -19.63 6.52 1.83
C TYR A 669 -19.94 6.38 3.34
N PRO A 670 -19.12 5.68 4.13
CA PRO A 670 -18.09 4.73 3.71
C PRO A 670 -18.65 3.64 2.77
N LYS A 671 -17.77 2.94 2.05
CA LYS A 671 -18.21 1.86 1.15
C LYS A 671 -18.84 0.71 1.94
N GLU A 672 -19.74 -0.05 1.30
CA GLU A 672 -20.47 -1.15 1.98
C GLU A 672 -19.51 -2.20 2.57
N GLU A 673 -18.43 -2.51 1.86
CA GLU A 673 -17.39 -3.44 2.32
C GLU A 673 -16.63 -2.92 3.55
N GLU A 674 -16.43 -1.60 3.65
CA GLU A 674 -15.80 -0.97 4.80
C GLU A 674 -16.75 -0.96 5.99
N ILE A 675 -17.96 -0.40 5.84
CA ILE A 675 -18.90 -0.17 6.95
C ILE A 675 -19.40 -1.46 7.60
N LYS A 676 -19.31 -2.59 6.88
CA LYS A 676 -19.63 -3.93 7.38
C LYS A 676 -18.51 -4.59 8.18
N GLN A 677 -17.31 -4.02 8.19
CA GLN A 677 -16.23 -4.54 9.01
C GLN A 677 -16.63 -4.51 10.51
N PRO A 678 -16.29 -5.53 11.30
CA PRO A 678 -16.70 -5.61 12.70
C PRO A 678 -16.36 -4.36 13.54
N GLN A 679 -15.21 -3.72 13.29
CA GLN A 679 -14.82 -2.49 13.97
C GLN A 679 -15.75 -1.30 13.70
N ARG A 680 -16.44 -1.29 12.55
CA ARG A 680 -17.39 -0.24 12.15
C ARG A 680 -18.85 -0.55 12.53
N ALA A 681 -19.11 -1.63 13.26
CA ALA A 681 -20.45 -1.96 13.74
C ALA A 681 -21.16 -0.81 14.51
N PRO A 682 -20.47 -0.01 15.35
CA PRO A 682 -21.11 1.14 15.99
C PRO A 682 -21.60 2.22 15.01
N GLN A 683 -20.94 2.37 13.87
CA GLN A 683 -21.26 3.37 12.84
C GLN A 683 -22.54 3.00 12.10
N SER A 684 -22.62 1.76 11.61
CA SER A 684 -23.83 1.25 10.97
C SER A 684 -25.02 1.20 11.95
N ALA A 685 -24.79 0.83 13.21
CA ALA A 685 -25.80 0.86 14.26
C ALA A 685 -26.32 2.28 14.53
N TYR A 686 -25.43 3.28 14.59
CA TYR A 686 -25.82 4.68 14.78
C TYR A 686 -26.74 5.15 13.64
N LEU A 687 -26.32 5.02 12.37
CA LEU A 687 -27.11 5.52 11.25
C LEU A 687 -28.47 4.83 11.16
N THR A 688 -28.50 3.51 11.38
CA THR A 688 -29.75 2.74 11.41
C THR A 688 -30.69 3.23 12.51
N GLY A 689 -30.17 3.44 13.72
CA GLY A 689 -30.94 3.99 14.85
C GLY A 689 -31.44 5.41 14.62
N TYR A 690 -30.63 6.26 13.99
CA TYR A 690 -30.98 7.62 13.60
C TYR A 690 -32.17 7.64 12.64
N LEU A 691 -32.09 6.88 11.54
CA LEU A 691 -33.13 6.83 10.52
C LEU A 691 -34.43 6.20 11.04
N ASN A 692 -34.34 5.19 11.91
CA ASN A 692 -35.52 4.61 12.56
C ASN A 692 -36.22 5.62 13.48
N SER A 693 -35.44 6.43 14.20
CA SER A 693 -35.96 7.48 15.07
C SER A 693 -36.58 8.62 14.27
N PHE A 694 -35.97 8.99 13.15
CA PHE A 694 -36.54 9.94 12.19
C PHE A 694 -37.90 9.47 11.66
N ALA A 695 -37.99 8.21 11.18
CA ALA A 695 -39.23 7.64 10.68
C ALA A 695 -40.33 7.60 11.76
N ALA A 696 -39.98 7.31 13.01
CA ALA A 696 -40.92 7.32 14.13
C ALA A 696 -41.44 8.73 14.48
N ALA A 697 -40.68 9.79 14.18
CA ALA A 697 -41.07 11.16 14.45
C ALA A 697 -42.11 11.71 13.44
N LEU A 698 -42.15 11.19 12.20
CA LEU A 698 -43.01 11.69 11.12
C LEU A 698 -44.53 11.61 11.40
N PRO A 699 -45.11 10.51 11.93
CA PRO A 699 -46.56 10.36 12.08
C PRO A 699 -47.17 11.17 13.23
N THR A 700 -46.35 11.81 14.07
CA THR A 700 -46.80 12.45 15.33
C THR A 700 -47.36 13.87 15.16
N GLN A 701 -47.53 14.37 13.92
CA GLN A 701 -47.99 15.74 13.68
C GLN A 701 -49.22 15.82 12.77
N THR A 702 -50.29 16.41 13.27
CA THR A 702 -51.51 16.71 12.51
C THR A 702 -51.34 17.88 11.56
N PHE A 703 -50.30 18.72 11.72
CA PHE A 703 -49.82 19.70 10.75
C PHE A 703 -48.31 19.96 10.96
N PRO A 704 -47.43 19.69 9.97
CA PRO A 704 -46.00 19.88 10.13
C PRO A 704 -45.67 21.38 10.23
N SER A 705 -45.36 21.86 11.44
CA SER A 705 -44.72 23.17 11.61
C SER A 705 -43.24 23.05 11.24
N ARG A 706 -42.61 24.10 10.70
CA ARG A 706 -41.15 24.14 10.45
C ARG A 706 -40.30 23.82 11.70
N SER A 707 -40.89 23.92 12.88
CA SER A 707 -40.31 23.57 14.19
C SER A 707 -40.79 22.22 14.75
N GLY A 708 -41.26 21.31 13.87
CA GLY A 708 -41.77 20.00 14.28
C GLY A 708 -40.68 19.06 14.78
N ASN A 709 -41.07 17.95 15.40
CA ASN A 709 -40.14 16.94 15.96
C ASN A 709 -39.20 16.34 14.90
N TYR A 710 -39.55 16.42 13.62
CA TYR A 710 -38.72 15.94 12.52
C TYR A 710 -37.57 16.90 12.18
N ALA A 711 -37.64 18.19 12.55
CA ALA A 711 -36.64 19.20 12.18
C ALA A 711 -35.28 18.98 12.87
N GLN A 712 -35.22 18.15 13.92
CA GLN A 712 -33.96 17.70 14.52
C GLN A 712 -33.25 16.61 13.71
N PHE A 713 -33.92 16.05 12.69
CA PHE A 713 -33.46 14.91 11.90
C PHE A 713 -33.17 15.21 10.43
N MET A 714 -33.39 16.44 9.98
CA MET A 714 -33.20 16.85 8.59
C MET A 714 -33.07 18.37 8.45
N ASP A 715 -32.32 18.82 7.43
CA ASP A 715 -32.47 20.18 6.90
C ASP A 715 -33.81 20.31 6.16
N VAL A 716 -34.76 20.99 6.81
CA VAL A 716 -36.12 21.19 6.30
C VAL A 716 -36.14 22.00 5.01
N ASP A 717 -35.31 23.05 4.90
CA ASP A 717 -35.28 23.89 3.71
C ASP A 717 -34.65 23.12 2.54
N ALA A 718 -33.56 22.36 2.77
CA ALA A 718 -32.96 21.52 1.73
C ALA A 718 -33.95 20.48 1.19
N THR A 719 -34.77 19.92 2.07
CA THR A 719 -35.73 18.89 1.69
C THR A 719 -36.91 19.47 0.92
N ILE A 720 -37.38 20.66 1.29
CA ILE A 720 -38.41 21.38 0.50
C ILE A 720 -37.86 21.66 -0.90
N ASP A 721 -36.65 22.21 -1.01
CA ASP A 721 -36.00 22.51 -2.29
C ASP A 721 -35.88 21.24 -3.15
N PHE A 722 -35.45 20.13 -2.56
CA PHE A 722 -35.36 18.83 -3.23
C PHE A 722 -36.72 18.37 -3.80
N HIS A 723 -37.81 18.47 -3.02
CA HIS A 723 -39.13 18.06 -3.49
C HIS A 723 -39.67 19.00 -4.58
N ILE A 724 -39.44 20.31 -4.45
CA ILE A 724 -39.84 21.28 -5.49
C ILE A 724 -39.13 20.97 -6.82
N LEU A 725 -37.82 20.70 -6.79
CA LEU A 725 -37.05 20.37 -7.98
C LEU A 725 -37.57 19.09 -8.64
N ASN A 726 -37.82 18.03 -7.87
CA ASN A 726 -38.33 16.77 -8.41
C ASN A 726 -39.77 16.87 -8.93
N LEU A 727 -40.62 17.67 -8.28
CA LEU A 727 -41.97 17.96 -8.79
C LEU A 727 -41.92 18.76 -10.08
N LEU A 728 -41.04 19.76 -10.16
CA LEU A 728 -40.84 20.58 -11.37
C LEU A 728 -40.36 19.72 -12.54
N SER A 729 -39.45 18.77 -12.29
CA SER A 729 -38.94 17.86 -13.32
C SER A 729 -39.86 16.68 -13.63
N LEU A 730 -40.98 16.54 -12.90
CA LEU A 730 -41.87 15.36 -12.97
C LEU A 730 -41.10 14.04 -12.80
N ASN A 731 -40.13 14.02 -11.87
CA ASN A 731 -39.35 12.81 -11.61
C ASN A 731 -40.23 11.80 -10.85
N VAL A 732 -40.79 10.84 -11.60
CA VAL A 732 -41.72 9.83 -11.08
C VAL A 732 -41.08 8.91 -10.05
N ASP A 733 -39.76 8.75 -10.09
CA ASP A 733 -39.02 7.88 -9.18
C ASP A 733 -38.57 8.59 -7.91
N ALA A 734 -38.57 9.93 -7.85
CA ALA A 734 -38.00 10.71 -6.75
C ALA A 734 -38.54 10.37 -5.35
N LEU A 735 -39.75 9.80 -5.28
CA LEU A 735 -40.40 9.42 -4.02
C LEU A 735 -40.18 7.95 -3.65
N VAL A 736 -39.44 7.20 -4.46
CA VAL A 736 -39.26 5.74 -4.31
C VAL A 736 -37.81 5.27 -4.56
N LEU A 737 -37.08 5.87 -5.51
CA LEU A 737 -35.71 5.53 -5.92
C LEU A 737 -34.93 6.80 -6.37
N SER A 738 -33.73 6.63 -6.92
CA SER A 738 -32.92 7.69 -7.56
C SER A 738 -32.54 8.86 -6.65
N THR A 739 -32.38 8.61 -5.35
CA THR A 739 -32.10 9.68 -4.36
C THR A 739 -30.84 9.37 -3.56
N PHE A 740 -29.90 10.32 -3.55
CA PHE A 740 -28.76 10.32 -2.63
C PHE A 740 -29.09 11.17 -1.40
N LEU A 741 -28.67 10.69 -0.23
CA LEU A 741 -28.81 11.36 1.05
C LEU A 741 -27.46 11.37 1.74
N TYR A 742 -27.26 12.31 2.65
CA TYR A 742 -26.11 12.34 3.52
C TYR A 742 -26.50 12.72 4.94
N LYS A 743 -25.67 12.32 5.91
CA LYS A 743 -25.79 12.69 7.31
C LYS A 743 -24.44 13.23 7.79
N ASP A 744 -24.38 14.54 8.04
CA ASP A 744 -23.17 15.17 8.56
C ASP A 744 -23.10 15.14 10.10
N ARG A 745 -21.88 15.24 10.63
CA ARG A 745 -21.58 15.09 12.06
C ARG A 745 -22.28 16.18 12.86
N ASN A 746 -23.03 15.79 13.88
CA ASN A 746 -23.88 16.66 14.71
C ASN A 746 -24.92 17.52 13.96
N ALA A 747 -25.07 17.39 12.65
CA ALA A 747 -26.10 18.07 11.87
C ALA A 747 -27.43 17.31 11.94
N PRO A 748 -28.59 17.98 11.76
CA PRO A 748 -29.85 17.32 11.49
C PRO A 748 -29.81 16.59 10.13
#